data_AF-A0A4V4LIE0-F1
#
_entry.id   AF-A0A4V4LIE0-F1
#
_cell.length_a   1.000
_cell.length_b   1.000
_cell.length_c   1.000
_cell.angle_alpha   90.00
_cell.angle_beta   90.00
_cell.angle_gamma   90.00
#
_symmetry.space_group_name_H-M   'P 1'
#
loop_
_entity.id
_entity.type
_entity.pdbx_description
1 polymer ?
#
loop_
_entity_poly.entity_id
_entity_poly.type
_entity_poly.pdbx_seq_one_letter_code
_entity_poly.pdbx_strand_id
1 'polypeptide(L)'
;MDPSSNTNTPADDLKNFPNTIMEGVEGILAANTASGAATTVQNQVRPKPSGQYTTHDSPEDSSSGLSSVESEPLSSFPDAQGASLSKVDVNGILRYGSLDADETGLSSVTSGPSTNKRPFQELHSYPESQVSDDDRAAKRPAFSSRFAPLPDHATPSSRSSLLSNIHVEARPDPSVATSLRDNRIQSAPKAPTPRARKFSKVSRLTTNARPRSSIPMHMSWEEYGRQCISAAHSSRLNPYALHPGEYRLLRDHITQAQVTTYLNIRNGILRLWVRNPLVSVSKEEAAGCAKDVRFFDLAHTSYRWLVRNGYINFGCVEVPHAGVLSTKRKSVPRQRTIVVVGAGMAGLGCARQLEGLFAQLGDHWTDTGELPPKIVVLEGRKRVGGRVYSHPLRDQVPDSLPNGLRNTAEMGAQIITGFNHGNPLNAIVRGQLALRYHLMWDEITMYDSDGLAVNHERDMMVNKIHNDLLERASDFRVKPTPIETLEGLPDYVEVCQDPIEIKTDKTNAPTLNKERQAVPPGFAKLQGRTQVVAGNSSSRTAAQAVKSAGWQLRPGITKRHSLALDAIATESDKPTLGATMDEAVRQYQELVELTPQDMRLLNWHYADLEYANAATVSTLSLGGHDQDSGNEFEGRHSEVVGGYIQVPRGLMMLPYPLDVRFESTVEKITYNANDDDSDGSATVLCSNGEVFEADQVVLTSPLG
;
A
#
# COMPACT_ATOMS: atom_id res chain seq x y z
N MET A 1 43.14 -13.36 38.23
CA MET A 1 42.01 -14.31 38.34
C MET A 1 40.98 -13.83 37.37
N ASP A 2 40.54 -14.71 36.49
CA ASP A 2 40.43 -14.37 35.07
C ASP A 2 39.00 -14.15 34.60
N PRO A 3 38.78 -13.21 33.65
CA PRO A 3 37.53 -13.10 32.91
C PRO A 3 37.65 -13.80 31.55
N SER A 4 36.96 -14.93 31.34
CA SER A 4 36.95 -15.60 30.02
C SER A 4 35.71 -16.44 29.76
N SER A 5 34.79 -15.92 28.93
CA SER A 5 33.87 -16.68 28.03
C SER A 5 32.83 -15.76 27.34
N ASN A 6 33.27 -14.70 26.66
CA ASN A 6 32.39 -13.80 25.92
C ASN A 6 32.52 -14.01 24.39
N THR A 7 31.75 -14.96 23.84
CA THR A 7 31.83 -15.32 22.41
C THR A 7 30.97 -14.40 21.54
N ASN A 8 31.61 -13.38 20.98
CA ASN A 8 31.03 -12.52 19.94
C ASN A 8 30.76 -13.31 18.65
N THR A 9 29.56 -13.15 18.06
CA THR A 9 29.29 -13.56 16.66
C THR A 9 28.52 -12.47 15.89
N PRO A 10 29.18 -11.41 15.39
CA PRO A 10 28.52 -10.31 14.65
C PRO A 10 28.88 -10.26 13.15
N ALA A 11 29.78 -11.12 12.67
CA ALA A 11 30.53 -10.88 11.42
C ALA A 11 30.04 -11.66 10.19
N ASP A 12 29.29 -12.76 10.35
CA ASP A 12 28.95 -13.66 9.24
C ASP A 12 27.55 -13.38 8.64
N ASP A 13 26.69 -12.66 9.35
CA ASP A 13 25.36 -12.21 8.89
C ASP A 13 25.41 -11.20 7.71
N LEU A 14 26.60 -10.70 7.37
CA LEU A 14 26.87 -9.85 6.21
C LEU A 14 27.52 -10.59 5.04
N LYS A 15 27.96 -11.85 5.21
CA LYS A 15 28.70 -12.61 4.19
C LYS A 15 27.83 -13.64 3.45
N ASN A 16 26.83 -14.19 4.11
CA ASN A 16 25.95 -15.20 3.53
C ASN A 16 24.70 -14.56 2.90
N PHE A 17 24.91 -13.76 1.87
CA PHE A 17 23.87 -13.41 0.90
C PHE A 17 24.10 -14.29 -0.34
N PRO A 18 23.11 -15.05 -0.84
CA PRO A 18 23.32 -15.93 -1.98
C PRO A 18 23.50 -15.11 -3.27
N ASN A 19 24.57 -15.41 -4.03
CA ASN A 19 24.89 -14.72 -5.29
C ASN A 19 23.78 -14.77 -6.35
N THR A 20 22.81 -15.68 -6.21
CA THR A 20 21.71 -15.88 -7.17
C THR A 20 20.81 -14.67 -7.41
N ILE A 21 20.82 -13.66 -6.52
CA ILE A 21 20.13 -12.38 -6.78
C ILE A 21 20.93 -11.48 -7.75
N MET A 22 22.27 -11.55 -7.76
CA MET A 22 23.10 -10.86 -8.75
C MET A 22 23.11 -11.62 -10.09
N GLU A 23 23.32 -12.95 -10.04
CA GLU A 23 23.37 -13.82 -11.23
C GLU A 23 22.04 -13.79 -12.01
N GLY A 24 20.90 -13.64 -11.32
CA GLY A 24 19.58 -13.50 -11.94
C GLY A 24 19.40 -12.21 -12.76
N VAL A 25 20.17 -11.16 -12.47
CA VAL A 25 20.14 -9.89 -13.22
C VAL A 25 21.12 -9.92 -14.39
N GLU A 26 22.35 -10.40 -14.16
CA GLU A 26 23.37 -10.53 -15.23
C GLU A 26 22.93 -11.50 -16.33
N GLY A 27 22.30 -12.63 -15.96
CA GLY A 27 21.79 -13.63 -16.91
C GLY A 27 20.70 -13.12 -17.86
N ILE A 28 19.97 -12.07 -17.49
CA ILE A 28 18.94 -11.45 -18.35
C ILE A 28 19.56 -10.38 -19.26
N LEU A 29 20.58 -9.65 -18.79
CA LEU A 29 21.28 -8.65 -19.59
C LEU A 29 22.15 -9.26 -20.70
N ALA A 30 22.85 -10.37 -20.40
CA ALA A 30 23.72 -11.05 -21.37
C ALA A 30 22.97 -11.63 -22.59
N ALA A 31 21.67 -11.92 -22.47
CA ALA A 31 20.88 -12.58 -23.51
C ALA A 31 20.63 -11.74 -24.78
N ASN A 32 20.83 -10.42 -24.74
CA ASN A 32 20.53 -9.51 -25.85
C ASN A 32 21.74 -9.15 -26.76
N THR A 33 22.94 -9.71 -26.51
CA THR A 33 24.17 -9.32 -27.24
C THR A 33 24.99 -10.49 -27.78
N ALA A 34 24.36 -11.48 -28.45
CA ALA A 34 25.08 -12.58 -29.10
C ALA A 34 24.36 -13.17 -30.34
N SER A 35 24.31 -12.43 -31.46
CA SER A 35 23.89 -12.98 -32.77
C SER A 35 25.08 -13.07 -33.74
N GLY A 36 25.78 -14.21 -33.78
CA GLY A 36 26.98 -14.37 -34.62
C GLY A 36 27.51 -15.79 -34.76
N ALA A 37 27.07 -16.48 -35.82
CA ALA A 37 27.68 -17.66 -36.46
C ALA A 37 28.10 -18.87 -35.58
N ALA A 38 27.47 -20.02 -35.83
CA ALA A 38 28.01 -21.33 -35.48
C ALA A 38 27.83 -22.31 -36.65
N THR A 39 28.87 -23.11 -36.94
CA THR A 39 28.88 -24.10 -38.03
C THR A 39 28.96 -25.52 -37.45
N THR A 40 28.34 -26.46 -38.15
CA THR A 40 28.22 -27.90 -37.84
C THR A 40 29.53 -28.61 -37.46
N VAL A 41 29.47 -29.57 -36.52
CA VAL A 41 30.03 -30.96 -36.59
C VAL A 41 29.58 -31.77 -35.35
N GLN A 42 29.76 -33.10 -35.34
CA GLN A 42 29.00 -34.09 -34.55
C GLN A 42 29.82 -34.86 -33.48
N ASN A 43 29.07 -35.55 -32.60
CA ASN A 43 29.25 -36.97 -32.17
C ASN A 43 30.00 -37.41 -30.87
N GLN A 44 29.41 -38.48 -30.28
CA GLN A 44 29.99 -39.61 -29.49
C GLN A 44 30.34 -39.52 -27.97
N VAL A 45 29.33 -39.81 -27.12
CA VAL A 45 29.13 -41.07 -26.34
C VAL A 45 30.24 -41.65 -25.40
N ARG A 46 29.96 -41.58 -24.06
CA ARG A 46 30.27 -42.54 -22.93
C ARG A 46 31.76 -42.90 -22.59
N PRO A 47 32.06 -43.62 -21.46
CA PRO A 47 31.26 -44.01 -20.27
C PRO A 47 31.90 -43.65 -18.88
N LYS A 48 31.26 -44.09 -17.78
CA LYS A 48 31.81 -44.15 -16.39
C LYS A 48 32.87 -45.27 -16.20
N PRO A 49 33.60 -45.28 -15.07
CA PRO A 49 33.63 -46.48 -14.22
C PRO A 49 33.29 -46.21 -12.72
N SER A 50 33.60 -47.16 -11.84
CA SER A 50 32.98 -47.39 -10.52
C SER A 50 33.99 -47.53 -9.34
N GLY A 51 33.49 -47.50 -8.10
CA GLY A 51 34.22 -47.93 -6.90
C GLY A 51 33.28 -48.27 -5.72
N GLN A 52 33.61 -49.32 -4.96
CA GLN A 52 32.93 -49.77 -3.73
C GLN A 52 33.95 -49.81 -2.58
N TYR A 53 33.50 -49.77 -1.31
CA TYR A 53 34.09 -50.54 -0.19
C TYR A 53 33.10 -50.60 1.00
N THR A 54 33.45 -51.33 2.08
CA THR A 54 32.47 -52.04 2.93
C THR A 54 32.74 -52.00 4.45
N THR A 55 31.65 -52.03 5.25
CA THR A 55 31.45 -52.70 6.57
C THR A 55 32.42 -52.51 7.75
N HIS A 56 31.90 -52.16 8.94
CA HIS A 56 31.96 -53.00 10.17
C HIS A 56 31.07 -52.49 11.35
N ASP A 57 30.30 -53.43 11.93
CA ASP A 57 29.72 -53.66 13.28
C ASP A 57 29.48 -52.55 14.36
N SER A 58 28.20 -52.45 14.79
CA SER A 58 27.54 -52.77 16.11
C SER A 58 28.37 -52.92 17.43
N PRO A 59 27.75 -52.99 18.66
CA PRO A 59 26.32 -53.20 19.00
C PRO A 59 25.72 -52.42 20.23
N GLU A 60 24.45 -52.76 20.55
CA GLU A 60 23.76 -52.71 21.86
C GLU A 60 23.38 -51.34 22.50
N ASP A 61 22.25 -51.19 23.24
CA ASP A 61 21.30 -52.18 23.78
C ASP A 61 19.83 -51.67 23.89
N SER A 62 18.86 -52.61 23.88
CA SER A 62 17.51 -52.69 24.54
C SER A 62 16.64 -51.45 24.86
N SER A 63 15.28 -51.52 24.95
CA SER A 63 14.19 -52.46 24.59
C SER A 63 12.84 -51.80 25.06
N SER A 64 11.59 -52.18 24.75
CA SER A 64 10.88 -52.97 23.71
C SER A 64 9.35 -52.72 23.86
N GLY A 65 8.48 -53.28 22.98
CA GLY A 65 7.00 -53.23 23.12
C GLY A 65 6.28 -52.50 21.97
N LEU A 66 5.98 -53.11 20.82
CA LEU A 66 4.98 -54.18 20.55
C LEU A 66 3.52 -53.79 20.82
N SER A 67 2.77 -53.50 19.75
CA SER A 67 1.87 -54.51 19.17
C SER A 67 1.59 -54.22 17.69
N SER A 68 1.30 -55.26 16.90
CA SER A 68 1.07 -55.20 15.47
C SER A 68 -0.08 -56.14 15.09
N VAL A 69 -0.75 -55.86 13.97
CA VAL A 69 -1.67 -56.81 13.32
C VAL A 69 -1.38 -56.83 11.82
N GLU A 70 -1.13 -58.03 11.33
CA GLU A 70 -0.76 -58.44 9.97
C GLU A 70 -2.00 -58.97 9.20
N SER A 71 -2.02 -59.17 7.87
CA SER A 71 -1.22 -58.66 6.72
C SER A 71 -1.79 -59.19 5.38
N GLU A 72 -1.22 -58.73 4.24
CA GLU A 72 -1.16 -59.46 2.93
C GLU A 72 -2.50 -59.72 2.15
N PRO A 73 -2.49 -60.23 0.89
CA PRO A 73 -2.13 -59.45 -0.32
C PRO A 73 -3.04 -59.74 -1.56
N LEU A 74 -2.77 -59.11 -2.74
CA LEU A 74 -2.63 -59.80 -4.06
C LEU A 74 -2.49 -58.92 -5.34
N SER A 75 -1.64 -59.42 -6.25
CA SER A 75 -1.72 -59.45 -7.74
C SER A 75 -1.80 -58.18 -8.65
N SER A 76 -0.64 -57.83 -9.22
CA SER A 76 -0.31 -57.77 -10.68
C SER A 76 -0.96 -56.80 -11.70
N PHE A 77 -0.10 -56.26 -12.58
CA PHE A 77 -0.36 -55.52 -13.84
C PHE A 77 -1.11 -56.34 -14.93
N PRO A 78 -1.56 -55.69 -16.03
CA PRO A 78 -0.72 -55.70 -17.26
C PRO A 78 -0.64 -54.36 -18.04
N ASP A 79 0.37 -54.24 -18.92
CA ASP A 79 0.61 -53.11 -19.85
C ASP A 79 -0.32 -53.08 -21.08
N ALA A 80 -0.54 -51.88 -21.64
CA ALA A 80 -1.12 -51.71 -23.00
C ALA A 80 -0.69 -50.39 -23.71
N GLN A 81 0.50 -50.42 -24.33
CA GLN A 81 0.88 -49.77 -25.61
C GLN A 81 0.14 -48.51 -26.11
N GLY A 82 0.74 -47.34 -25.85
CA GLY A 82 1.39 -46.49 -26.88
C GLY A 82 0.65 -45.96 -28.12
N ALA A 83 0.62 -44.63 -28.24
CA ALA A 83 0.71 -43.92 -29.54
C ALA A 83 1.50 -42.60 -29.35
N SER A 84 2.36 -42.25 -30.32
CA SER A 84 3.17 -41.02 -30.29
C SER A 84 2.64 -39.99 -31.28
N LEU A 85 2.59 -38.72 -30.88
CA LEU A 85 2.62 -37.59 -31.81
C LEU A 85 3.33 -36.40 -31.15
N SER A 86 4.31 -35.83 -31.86
CA SER A 86 5.21 -34.82 -31.31
C SER A 86 4.84 -33.40 -31.77
N LYS A 87 4.84 -32.47 -30.80
CA LYS A 87 5.19 -31.06 -31.04
C LYS A 87 6.10 -30.59 -29.92
N VAL A 88 7.35 -30.30 -30.27
CA VAL A 88 8.23 -29.46 -29.46
C VAL A 88 7.85 -28.01 -29.80
N ASP A 89 7.54 -27.21 -28.79
CA ASP A 89 7.46 -25.76 -28.94
C ASP A 89 8.63 -25.11 -28.18
N VAL A 90 9.18 -24.03 -28.75
CA VAL A 90 10.52 -23.53 -28.40
C VAL A 90 10.41 -22.17 -27.73
N ASN A 91 10.19 -22.17 -26.41
CA ASN A 91 10.54 -21.06 -25.51
C ASN A 91 10.49 -21.51 -24.04
N GLY A 92 11.58 -22.12 -23.57
CA GLY A 92 11.70 -22.66 -22.21
C GLY A 92 11.94 -21.60 -21.13
N ILE A 93 10.93 -20.78 -20.82
CA ILE A 93 10.89 -20.00 -19.57
C ILE A 93 9.67 -20.41 -18.76
N LEU A 94 9.88 -21.26 -17.76
CA LEU A 94 8.88 -21.63 -16.76
C LEU A 94 8.59 -20.44 -15.84
N ARG A 95 7.73 -19.53 -16.30
CA ARG A 95 7.04 -18.58 -15.42
C ARG A 95 6.07 -19.37 -14.55
N TYR A 96 6.21 -19.29 -13.23
CA TYR A 96 5.15 -19.62 -12.29
C TYR A 96 4.04 -18.56 -12.39
N GLY A 97 3.29 -18.59 -13.48
CA GLY A 97 2.10 -17.78 -13.68
C GLY A 97 0.93 -18.43 -12.95
N SER A 98 0.65 -17.99 -11.72
CA SER A 98 -0.68 -18.21 -11.15
C SER A 98 -1.69 -17.44 -12.00
N LEU A 99 -2.66 -18.14 -12.58
CA LEU A 99 -3.84 -17.52 -13.17
C LEU A 99 -4.81 -17.20 -12.03
N ASP A 100 -4.43 -16.20 -11.22
CA ASP A 100 -5.28 -15.67 -10.17
C ASP A 100 -6.50 -15.00 -10.84
N ALA A 101 -7.67 -15.59 -10.67
CA ALA A 101 -8.93 -14.98 -11.09
C ALA A 101 -9.32 -13.84 -10.14
N ASP A 102 -10.06 -12.85 -10.65
CA ASP A 102 -10.47 -11.65 -9.90
C ASP A 102 -11.55 -11.95 -8.84
N GLU A 103 -11.18 -12.63 -7.75
CA GLU A 103 -11.99 -12.62 -6.52
C GLU A 103 -11.73 -11.31 -5.76
N THR A 104 -12.66 -10.36 -5.88
CA THR A 104 -12.64 -9.07 -5.17
C THR A 104 -13.01 -9.25 -3.69
N GLY A 105 -12.14 -9.92 -2.94
CA GLY A 105 -12.25 -10.07 -1.50
C GLY A 105 -12.06 -8.72 -0.79
N LEU A 106 -13.13 -8.20 -0.21
CA LEU A 106 -13.12 -6.99 0.62
C LEU A 106 -12.82 -7.35 2.07
N SER A 107 -11.55 -7.66 2.35
CA SER A 107 -11.06 -7.91 3.70
C SER A 107 -10.73 -6.60 4.42
N SER A 108 -11.77 -5.94 4.92
CA SER A 108 -11.69 -5.41 6.29
C SER A 108 -11.27 -6.55 7.22
N VAL A 109 -10.58 -6.26 8.33
CA VAL A 109 -10.05 -7.32 9.22
C VAL A 109 -11.18 -8.20 9.80
N THR A 110 -12.37 -7.63 9.94
CA THR A 110 -13.64 -8.33 10.19
C THR A 110 -13.97 -9.35 9.10
N SER A 111 -13.86 -10.65 9.42
CA SER A 111 -14.04 -11.76 8.47
C SER A 111 -15.45 -11.88 7.89
N GLY A 112 -15.54 -12.14 6.58
CA GLY A 112 -16.78 -12.38 5.84
C GLY A 112 -16.60 -13.46 4.75
N PRO A 113 -17.41 -14.54 4.72
CA PRO A 113 -17.07 -15.74 3.95
C PRO A 113 -17.43 -15.70 2.46
N SER A 114 -16.54 -16.22 1.61
CA SER A 114 -16.86 -16.60 0.22
C SER A 114 -17.62 -17.93 0.19
N THR A 115 -18.87 -17.93 -0.30
CA THR A 115 -19.71 -19.13 -0.35
C THR A 115 -19.60 -19.87 -1.69
N ASN A 116 -18.54 -20.66 -1.88
CA ASN A 116 -18.37 -21.51 -3.06
C ASN A 116 -18.11 -22.99 -2.71
N LYS A 117 -19.18 -23.73 -2.42
CA LYS A 117 -19.19 -25.20 -2.46
C LYS A 117 -20.16 -25.67 -3.55
N ARG A 118 -19.63 -26.23 -4.64
CA ARG A 118 -20.39 -26.94 -5.67
C ARG A 118 -19.75 -28.31 -5.98
N PRO A 119 -20.43 -29.42 -5.70
CA PRO A 119 -20.40 -30.60 -6.56
C PRO A 119 -21.08 -30.28 -7.90
N PHE A 120 -20.84 -31.10 -8.92
CA PHE A 120 -21.26 -30.84 -10.30
C PHE A 120 -22.28 -31.89 -10.76
N GLN A 121 -23.55 -31.53 -10.96
CA GLN A 121 -24.38 -32.07 -12.07
C GLN A 121 -25.79 -31.46 -12.23
N GLU A 122 -26.23 -31.54 -13.50
CA GLU A 122 -27.59 -31.52 -14.05
C GLU A 122 -28.46 -30.24 -14.05
N LEU A 123 -29.37 -30.24 -15.04
CA LEU A 123 -30.19 -29.11 -15.49
C LEU A 123 -31.59 -29.19 -14.88
N HIS A 124 -32.28 -28.05 -14.74
CA HIS A 124 -33.55 -27.83 -15.44
C HIS A 124 -34.00 -26.35 -15.43
N SER A 125 -35.01 -26.07 -16.24
CA SER A 125 -35.53 -24.75 -16.66
C SER A 125 -36.50 -24.10 -15.67
N TYR A 126 -36.51 -22.76 -15.62
CA TYR A 126 -37.56 -21.93 -15.00
C TYR A 126 -38.36 -21.15 -16.07
N PRO A 127 -39.70 -21.01 -15.91
CA PRO A 127 -40.54 -20.06 -16.65
C PRO A 127 -40.81 -18.76 -15.85
N GLU A 128 -41.33 -17.73 -16.54
CA GLU A 128 -41.58 -16.38 -15.99
C GLU A 128 -43.00 -16.19 -15.39
N SER A 129 -43.09 -15.29 -14.39
CA SER A 129 -44.23 -14.39 -14.12
C SER A 129 -43.76 -13.29 -13.14
N GLN A 130 -44.00 -11.97 -13.29
CA GLN A 130 -45.10 -11.11 -13.77
C GLN A 130 -46.16 -10.71 -12.72
N VAL A 131 -46.25 -9.39 -12.48
CA VAL A 131 -47.44 -8.62 -11.99
C VAL A 131 -47.81 -8.86 -10.50
N SER A 132 -48.07 -7.85 -9.64
CA SER A 132 -48.82 -6.59 -9.80
C SER A 132 -48.42 -5.49 -8.79
N ASP A 133 -48.77 -4.24 -9.10
CA ASP A 133 -48.96 -3.16 -8.14
C ASP A 133 -50.24 -3.37 -7.30
N ASP A 134 -50.33 -2.80 -6.09
CA ASP A 134 -51.41 -1.83 -5.81
C ASP A 134 -51.22 -0.96 -4.54
N ASP A 135 -51.89 0.20 -4.60
CA ASP A 135 -52.24 1.24 -3.62
C ASP A 135 -52.30 0.81 -2.11
N ARG A 136 -52.09 1.66 -1.09
CA ARG A 136 -52.95 2.83 -0.80
C ARG A 136 -52.52 3.74 0.37
N ALA A 137 -52.98 4.99 0.30
CA ALA A 137 -52.60 6.13 1.13
C ALA A 137 -53.15 6.22 2.59
N ALA A 138 -52.39 7.00 3.40
CA ALA A 138 -52.81 7.87 4.53
C ALA A 138 -53.36 7.22 5.83
N LYS A 139 -52.94 7.65 7.04
CA LYS A 139 -53.08 9.01 7.60
C LYS A 139 -52.12 9.28 8.78
N ARG A 140 -51.70 10.54 8.95
CA ARG A 140 -51.28 11.09 10.27
C ARG A 140 -52.52 11.40 11.12
N PRO A 141 -52.40 11.43 12.45
CA PRO A 141 -52.38 12.74 13.10
C PRO A 141 -51.20 12.90 14.08
N ALA A 142 -50.81 14.16 14.31
CA ALA A 142 -50.07 14.55 15.50
C ALA A 142 -51.07 15.13 16.53
N PHE A 143 -50.73 15.16 17.83
CA PHE A 143 -50.96 16.35 18.66
C PHE A 143 -50.26 16.29 20.03
N SER A 144 -49.92 17.49 20.51
CA SER A 144 -49.75 17.90 21.91
C SER A 144 -48.75 17.13 22.79
N SER A 145 -47.58 17.75 22.95
CA SER A 145 -46.85 17.72 24.22
C SER A 145 -47.68 18.34 25.36
N ARG A 146 -47.30 18.07 26.61
CA ARG A 146 -47.59 18.93 27.77
C ARG A 146 -46.51 18.73 28.85
N PHE A 147 -45.88 19.81 29.30
CA PHE A 147 -44.85 19.81 30.35
C PHE A 147 -45.45 19.85 31.77
N ALA A 148 -44.80 19.17 32.72
CA ALA A 148 -44.69 19.55 34.14
C ALA A 148 -43.47 18.81 34.78
N PRO A 149 -42.73 19.35 35.78
CA PRO A 149 -41.37 18.89 36.07
C PRO A 149 -41.04 18.57 37.56
N LEU A 150 -39.78 18.16 37.80
CA LEU A 150 -39.04 18.13 39.10
C LEU A 150 -39.48 17.06 40.14
N PRO A 151 -38.63 16.74 41.16
CA PRO A 151 -37.31 17.30 41.51
C PRO A 151 -36.14 16.30 41.61
N ASP A 152 -34.96 16.85 41.90
CA ASP A 152 -33.66 16.18 42.05
C ASP A 152 -33.55 15.21 43.24
N HIS A 153 -32.61 14.26 43.13
CA HIS A 153 -31.74 13.87 44.25
C HIS A 153 -30.35 13.49 43.72
N ALA A 154 -29.31 14.13 44.26
CA ALA A 154 -27.92 13.86 43.90
C ALA A 154 -27.14 13.23 45.06
N THR A 155 -26.13 12.41 44.76
CA THR A 155 -24.81 12.39 45.43
C THR A 155 -23.84 11.44 44.68
N PRO A 156 -22.51 11.57 44.83
CA PRO A 156 -21.55 11.09 43.81
C PRO A 156 -20.64 9.92 44.25
N SER A 157 -19.91 9.34 43.29
CA SER A 157 -18.71 8.53 43.56
C SER A 157 -17.58 8.75 42.54
N SER A 158 -16.57 9.50 42.99
CA SER A 158 -15.12 9.29 42.76
C SER A 158 -14.57 9.07 41.33
N ARG A 159 -13.92 10.12 40.80
CA ARG A 159 -12.85 10.01 39.79
C ARG A 159 -11.55 9.48 40.43
N SER A 160 -10.69 8.81 39.65
CA SER A 160 -9.26 8.65 39.96
C SER A 160 -8.40 8.86 38.71
N SER A 161 -8.00 10.11 38.46
CA SER A 161 -7.12 10.49 37.35
C SER A 161 -5.68 10.63 37.82
N LEU A 162 -4.75 9.90 37.20
CA LEU A 162 -3.30 10.11 37.37
C LEU A 162 -2.75 10.84 36.15
N LEU A 163 -2.35 12.09 36.33
CA LEU A 163 -1.65 12.90 35.34
C LEU A 163 -0.15 12.85 35.64
N SER A 164 0.67 12.54 34.63
CA SER A 164 2.12 12.75 34.66
C SER A 164 2.44 14.17 34.18
N ASN A 165 3.44 14.80 34.79
CA ASN A 165 3.75 16.21 34.55
C ASN A 165 4.47 16.42 33.22
N ILE A 166 3.92 17.27 32.35
CA ILE A 166 4.62 17.90 31.24
C ILE A 166 4.51 19.42 31.44
N HIS A 167 5.64 20.11 31.64
CA HIS A 167 5.67 21.57 31.61
C HIS A 167 5.72 22.07 30.17
N VAL A 168 4.74 22.87 29.79
CA VAL A 168 4.72 23.69 28.57
C VAL A 168 4.48 25.13 29.01
N GLU A 169 5.34 26.06 28.61
CA GLU A 169 5.15 27.48 28.91
C GLU A 169 3.99 28.06 28.09
N ALA A 170 3.21 28.94 28.72
CA ALA A 170 1.94 29.41 28.16
C ALA A 170 2.12 30.42 27.01
N ARG A 171 1.39 30.21 25.92
CA ARG A 171 1.09 31.28 24.95
C ARG A 171 -0.07 32.14 25.46
N PRO A 172 -0.06 33.47 25.27
CA PRO A 172 -1.18 34.34 25.62
C PRO A 172 -2.36 34.21 24.63
N ASP A 173 -3.58 34.41 25.14
CA ASP A 173 -4.83 34.30 24.37
C ASP A 173 -5.03 35.43 23.32
N PRO A 174 -5.59 35.11 22.14
CA PRO A 174 -6.09 36.10 21.20
C PRO A 174 -7.55 36.46 21.49
N SER A 175 -7.84 37.70 21.89
CA SER A 175 -9.21 38.21 22.03
C SER A 175 -9.50 39.45 21.18
N VAL A 176 -10.54 39.32 20.34
CA VAL A 176 -11.45 40.34 19.79
C VAL A 176 -10.87 41.70 19.36
N ALA A 177 -10.79 41.92 18.05
CA ALA A 177 -11.14 43.22 17.44
C ALA A 177 -11.68 43.02 16.01
N THR A 178 -12.87 43.55 15.71
CA THR A 178 -13.47 43.54 14.36
C THR A 178 -13.64 44.98 13.87
N SER A 179 -13.57 45.20 12.55
CA SER A 179 -13.48 46.52 11.90
C SER A 179 -12.13 47.23 12.17
N LEU A 180 -11.58 48.07 11.27
CA LEU A 180 -12.22 48.97 10.31
C LEU A 180 -11.78 48.75 8.86
N ARG A 181 -12.64 49.16 7.91
CA ARG A 181 -12.18 49.56 6.56
C ARG A 181 -11.64 50.98 6.64
N ASP A 182 -10.49 51.26 6.05
CA ASP A 182 -10.12 52.63 5.66
C ASP A 182 -9.41 52.65 4.31
N ASN A 183 -9.70 53.66 3.50
CA ASN A 183 -9.24 53.81 2.11
C ASN A 183 -8.11 54.84 2.03
N ARG A 184 -6.86 54.41 2.19
CA ARG A 184 -5.69 55.24 1.85
C ARG A 184 -4.72 54.53 0.91
N ILE A 185 -4.88 54.85 -0.38
CA ILE A 185 -3.88 54.60 -1.40
C ILE A 185 -2.65 55.45 -1.08
N GLN A 186 -1.54 54.81 -0.72
CA GLN A 186 -0.20 55.34 -0.92
C GLN A 186 0.60 54.35 -1.76
N SER A 187 1.41 54.86 -2.68
CA SER A 187 2.06 54.07 -3.71
C SER A 187 3.16 53.17 -3.14
N ALA A 188 2.96 51.85 -3.21
CA ALA A 188 4.05 50.90 -3.00
C ALA A 188 5.19 51.16 -4.01
N PRO A 189 6.46 50.95 -3.63
CA PRO A 189 7.58 51.01 -4.57
C PRO A 189 7.34 50.05 -5.73
N LYS A 190 7.70 50.47 -6.96
CA LYS A 190 7.65 49.57 -8.11
C LYS A 190 8.56 48.37 -7.84
N ALA A 191 7.98 47.18 -7.73
CA ALA A 191 8.74 45.94 -7.74
C ALA A 191 9.67 45.94 -8.97
N PRO A 192 10.95 45.56 -8.82
CA PRO A 192 11.87 45.55 -9.95
C PRO A 192 11.31 44.62 -11.02
N THR A 193 10.98 45.17 -12.19
CA THR A 193 10.47 44.37 -13.32
C THR A 193 11.45 43.23 -13.55
N PRO A 194 11.01 41.95 -13.57
CA PRO A 194 11.91 40.84 -13.83
C PRO A 194 12.54 41.09 -15.19
N ARG A 195 13.84 41.42 -15.23
CA ARG A 195 14.59 41.45 -16.48
C ARG A 195 14.46 40.05 -17.03
N ALA A 196 13.71 39.90 -18.13
CA ALA A 196 13.48 38.62 -18.74
C ALA A 196 14.83 37.99 -19.10
N ARG A 197 15.33 37.12 -18.22
CA ARG A 197 16.41 36.20 -18.52
C ARG A 197 15.87 35.38 -19.68
N LYS A 198 16.27 35.75 -20.90
CA LYS A 198 16.02 34.95 -22.10
C LYS A 198 16.40 33.52 -21.72
N PHE A 199 15.43 32.61 -21.69
CA PHE A 199 15.68 31.22 -21.31
C PHE A 199 16.88 30.75 -22.11
N SER A 200 17.99 30.50 -21.41
CA SER A 200 19.31 30.36 -21.99
C SER A 200 19.37 29.03 -22.71
N LYS A 201 18.92 29.02 -23.97
CA LYS A 201 18.66 27.86 -24.84
C LYS A 201 18.86 26.55 -24.09
N VAL A 202 17.87 26.16 -23.27
CA VAL A 202 17.80 24.79 -22.77
C VAL A 202 17.98 23.93 -24.01
N SER A 203 18.97 23.02 -23.96
CA SER A 203 19.38 22.30 -25.15
C SER A 203 18.14 21.76 -25.85
N ARG A 204 18.12 21.80 -27.19
CA ARG A 204 17.16 20.97 -27.92
C ARG A 204 17.54 19.53 -27.58
N LEU A 205 16.94 19.01 -26.53
CA LEU A 205 16.94 17.62 -26.13
C LEU A 205 16.13 16.89 -27.19
N THR A 206 16.75 16.76 -28.36
CA THR A 206 16.45 15.73 -29.35
C THR A 206 16.89 14.42 -28.74
N THR A 207 16.13 14.01 -27.73
CA THR A 207 15.89 12.61 -27.43
C THR A 207 15.62 11.92 -28.78
N ASN A 208 16.19 10.74 -29.01
CA ASN A 208 15.86 9.97 -30.23
C ASN A 208 14.44 9.39 -30.20
N ALA A 209 13.61 9.85 -29.24
CA ALA A 209 12.22 9.51 -29.08
C ALA A 209 11.43 9.89 -30.33
N ARG A 210 10.57 8.95 -30.76
CA ARG A 210 9.64 9.15 -31.88
C ARG A 210 8.25 9.16 -31.29
N PRO A 211 7.32 10.01 -31.75
CA PRO A 211 5.95 9.96 -31.27
C PRO A 211 5.40 8.54 -31.40
N ARG A 212 4.68 8.09 -30.37
CA ARG A 212 4.09 6.74 -30.27
C ARG A 212 5.09 5.58 -30.12
N SER A 213 6.41 5.80 -29.97
CA SER A 213 7.38 4.69 -29.89
C SER A 213 7.18 3.75 -28.71
N SER A 214 6.47 4.20 -27.66
CA SER A 214 6.16 3.41 -26.45
C SER A 214 4.70 2.89 -26.44
N ILE A 215 3.98 3.07 -27.55
CA ILE A 215 2.61 2.57 -27.77
C ILE A 215 2.71 1.31 -28.65
N PRO A 216 2.21 0.13 -28.22
CA PRO A 216 2.29 -1.09 -29.01
C PRO A 216 1.57 -0.97 -30.36
N MET A 217 2.24 -1.33 -31.45
CA MET A 217 1.72 -1.15 -32.82
C MET A 217 0.59 -2.13 -33.19
N HIS A 218 0.43 -3.22 -32.45
CA HIS A 218 -0.53 -4.31 -32.72
C HIS A 218 -1.53 -4.50 -31.58
N MET A 219 -1.92 -3.39 -30.93
CA MET A 219 -2.89 -3.34 -29.84
C MET A 219 -4.03 -2.40 -30.24
N SER A 220 -5.26 -2.74 -29.88
CA SER A 220 -6.40 -1.84 -30.12
C SER A 220 -6.35 -0.65 -29.14
N TRP A 221 -7.05 0.44 -29.46
CA TRP A 221 -7.04 1.65 -28.64
C TRP A 221 -7.76 1.45 -27.31
N GLU A 222 -8.82 0.63 -27.35
CA GLU A 222 -9.63 0.21 -26.21
C GLU A 222 -8.77 -0.60 -25.21
N GLU A 223 -8.00 -1.59 -25.70
CA GLU A 223 -7.13 -2.39 -24.85
C GLU A 223 -5.91 -1.60 -24.34
N TYR A 224 -5.36 -0.68 -25.15
CA TYR A 224 -4.28 0.21 -24.69
C TYR A 224 -4.79 1.17 -23.60
N GLY A 225 -5.96 1.79 -23.81
CA GLY A 225 -6.63 2.65 -22.85
C GLY A 225 -6.96 1.93 -21.55
N ARG A 226 -7.56 0.74 -21.62
CA ARG A 226 -7.83 -0.13 -20.47
C ARG A 226 -6.56 -0.46 -19.67
N GLN A 227 -5.45 -0.80 -20.34
CA GLN A 227 -4.16 -1.03 -19.66
C GLN A 227 -3.58 0.25 -19.02
N CYS A 228 -3.76 1.42 -19.64
CA CYS A 228 -3.36 2.70 -19.08
C CYS A 228 -4.20 3.10 -17.84
N ILE A 229 -5.53 2.90 -17.90
CA ILE A 229 -6.46 3.11 -16.80
C ILE A 229 -6.13 2.18 -15.62
N SER A 230 -5.95 0.89 -15.89
CA SER A 230 -5.52 -0.10 -14.90
C SER A 230 -4.20 0.29 -14.24
N ALA A 231 -3.20 0.74 -15.00
CA ALA A 231 -1.92 1.19 -14.45
C ALA A 231 -2.04 2.46 -13.58
N ALA A 232 -2.98 3.36 -13.87
CA ALA A 232 -3.26 4.52 -13.02
C ALA A 232 -3.85 4.11 -11.66
N HIS A 233 -4.85 3.22 -11.65
CA HIS A 233 -5.40 2.65 -10.42
C HIS A 233 -4.33 1.85 -9.63
N SER A 234 -3.52 1.03 -10.33
CA SER A 234 -2.34 0.35 -9.75
C SER A 234 -1.25 1.30 -9.22
N SER A 235 -1.39 2.62 -9.40
CA SER A 235 -0.50 3.66 -8.88
C SER A 235 -1.19 4.59 -7.86
N ARG A 236 -2.44 4.29 -7.43
CA ARG A 236 -3.32 5.20 -6.66
C ARG A 236 -3.49 6.58 -7.30
N LEU A 237 -3.62 6.63 -8.63
CA LEU A 237 -3.91 7.85 -9.39
C LEU A 237 -5.21 7.71 -10.16
N ASN A 238 -6.09 8.73 -10.07
CA ASN A 238 -7.30 8.77 -10.87
C ASN A 238 -6.92 8.90 -12.37
N PRO A 239 -7.29 7.95 -13.25
CA PRO A 239 -6.93 8.03 -14.67
C PRO A 239 -7.64 9.18 -15.40
N TYR A 240 -8.80 9.61 -14.91
CA TYR A 240 -9.66 10.62 -15.53
C TYR A 240 -9.46 12.04 -14.98
N ALA A 241 -8.67 12.24 -13.91
CA ALA A 241 -8.49 13.56 -13.31
C ALA A 241 -7.04 13.84 -12.91
N LEU A 242 -6.65 15.12 -12.95
CA LEU A 242 -5.36 15.58 -12.43
C LEU A 242 -5.32 15.36 -10.91
N HIS A 243 -4.26 14.75 -10.40
CA HIS A 243 -3.97 14.71 -8.97
C HIS A 243 -3.74 16.14 -8.44
N PRO A 244 -4.06 16.49 -7.18
CA PRO A 244 -3.88 17.86 -6.66
C PRO A 244 -2.44 18.41 -6.75
N GLY A 245 -1.43 17.54 -6.87
CA GLY A 245 -0.05 17.95 -7.20
C GLY A 245 0.15 18.32 -8.68
N GLU A 246 -0.54 17.65 -9.60
CA GLU A 246 -0.52 17.95 -11.05
C GLU A 246 -1.37 19.20 -11.34
N TYR A 247 -2.55 19.31 -10.73
CA TYR A 247 -3.45 20.46 -10.87
C TYR A 247 -2.79 21.78 -10.46
N ARG A 248 -2.07 21.81 -9.31
CA ARG A 248 -1.30 22.99 -8.87
C ARG A 248 -0.18 23.40 -9.84
N LEU A 249 0.33 22.49 -10.66
CA LEU A 249 1.39 22.75 -11.64
C LEU A 249 0.85 23.16 -13.01
N LEU A 250 -0.32 22.67 -13.40
CA LEU A 250 -0.79 22.70 -14.80
C LEU A 250 -2.00 23.60 -15.07
N ARG A 251 -2.87 23.85 -14.08
CA ARG A 251 -4.20 24.48 -14.30
C ARG A 251 -4.17 25.83 -15.02
N ASP A 252 -3.12 26.62 -14.78
CA ASP A 252 -2.93 27.97 -15.30
C ASP A 252 -2.16 27.98 -16.64
N HIS A 253 -1.89 26.78 -17.20
CA HIS A 253 -0.97 26.57 -18.33
C HIS A 253 -1.50 25.64 -19.44
N ILE A 254 -2.55 24.84 -19.20
CA ILE A 254 -3.09 23.89 -20.18
C ILE A 254 -4.59 24.06 -20.44
N THR A 255 -5.05 23.72 -21.65
CA THR A 255 -6.47 23.71 -22.04
C THR A 255 -7.16 22.40 -21.64
N GLN A 256 -8.50 22.36 -21.68
CA GLN A 256 -9.28 21.15 -21.41
C GLN A 256 -8.92 19.96 -22.35
N ALA A 257 -8.58 20.26 -23.60
CA ALA A 257 -8.06 19.26 -24.54
C ALA A 257 -6.71 18.70 -24.07
N GLN A 258 -5.82 19.57 -23.61
CA GLN A 258 -4.49 19.22 -23.13
C GLN A 258 -4.51 18.53 -21.75
N VAL A 259 -5.52 18.74 -20.89
CA VAL A 259 -5.75 17.92 -19.68
C VAL A 259 -5.94 16.45 -20.09
N THR A 260 -6.79 16.20 -21.10
CA THR A 260 -7.06 14.86 -21.62
C THR A 260 -5.79 14.22 -22.21
N THR A 261 -5.05 14.96 -23.04
CA THR A 261 -3.75 14.51 -23.59
C THR A 261 -2.70 14.25 -22.50
N TYR A 262 -2.64 15.10 -21.45
CA TYR A 262 -1.73 14.89 -20.32
C TYR A 262 -2.06 13.59 -19.58
N LEU A 263 -3.35 13.33 -19.29
CA LEU A 263 -3.80 12.11 -18.63
C LEU A 263 -3.49 10.86 -19.46
N ASN A 264 -3.74 10.89 -20.78
CA ASN A 264 -3.36 9.83 -21.71
C ASN A 264 -1.87 9.50 -21.64
N ILE A 265 -1.02 10.53 -21.67
CA ILE A 265 0.44 10.37 -21.59
C ILE A 265 0.86 9.86 -20.21
N ARG A 266 0.33 10.44 -19.12
CA ARG A 266 0.64 10.05 -17.73
C ARG A 266 0.28 8.59 -17.46
N ASN A 267 -0.92 8.18 -17.85
CA ASN A 267 -1.40 6.80 -17.72
C ASN A 267 -0.57 5.85 -18.61
N GLY A 268 -0.14 6.31 -19.80
CA GLY A 268 0.81 5.60 -20.67
C GLY A 268 2.18 5.36 -20.05
N ILE A 269 2.74 6.36 -19.34
CA ILE A 269 4.02 6.25 -18.62
C ILE A 269 3.89 5.27 -17.44
N LEU A 270 2.83 5.38 -16.65
CA LEU A 270 2.53 4.43 -15.56
C LEU A 270 2.42 2.99 -16.08
N ARG A 271 1.80 2.80 -17.24
CA ARG A 271 1.68 1.49 -17.90
C ARG A 271 3.02 0.88 -18.29
N LEU A 272 4.06 1.67 -18.58
CA LEU A 272 5.41 1.15 -18.80
C LEU A 272 5.97 0.58 -17.49
N TRP A 273 5.96 1.38 -16.43
CA TRP A 273 6.48 1.01 -15.11
C TRP A 273 5.77 -0.21 -14.51
N VAL A 274 4.43 -0.18 -14.43
CA VAL A 274 3.62 -1.27 -13.83
C VAL A 274 3.79 -2.60 -14.59
N ARG A 275 4.11 -2.56 -15.89
CA ARG A 275 4.38 -3.77 -16.70
C ARG A 275 5.79 -4.34 -16.51
N ASN A 276 6.76 -3.56 -16.02
CA ASN A 276 8.13 -4.03 -15.80
C ASN A 276 8.90 -3.18 -14.75
N PRO A 277 8.62 -3.31 -13.45
CA PRO A 277 9.28 -2.52 -12.40
C PRO A 277 10.76 -2.89 -12.15
N LEU A 278 11.29 -3.88 -12.87
CA LEU A 278 12.72 -4.26 -12.90
C LEU A 278 13.58 -3.30 -13.74
N VAL A 279 12.98 -2.42 -14.54
CA VAL A 279 13.69 -1.47 -15.40
C VAL A 279 13.11 -0.07 -15.19
N SER A 280 13.98 0.92 -15.03
CA SER A 280 13.58 2.32 -14.93
C SER A 280 13.08 2.84 -16.29
N VAL A 281 11.93 3.51 -16.27
CA VAL A 281 11.40 4.22 -17.45
C VAL A 281 12.31 5.42 -17.75
N SER A 282 12.69 5.60 -19.00
CA SER A 282 13.52 6.73 -19.46
C SER A 282 12.72 7.98 -19.85
N LYS A 283 13.41 9.12 -19.98
CA LYS A 283 12.85 10.38 -20.51
C LYS A 283 12.38 10.17 -21.97
N GLU A 284 13.11 9.35 -22.71
CA GLU A 284 12.90 8.97 -24.10
C GLU A 284 11.64 8.12 -24.29
N GLU A 285 11.45 7.08 -23.47
CA GLU A 285 10.25 6.24 -23.49
C GLU A 285 9.02 7.01 -23.04
N ALA A 286 9.14 7.90 -22.05
CA ALA A 286 8.04 8.75 -21.63
C ALA A 286 7.59 9.72 -22.74
N ALA A 287 8.54 10.34 -23.46
CA ALA A 287 8.22 11.10 -24.67
C ALA A 287 7.59 10.22 -25.77
N GLY A 288 8.00 8.95 -25.87
CA GLY A 288 7.39 7.95 -26.76
C GLY A 288 5.93 7.58 -26.45
N CYS A 289 5.38 7.95 -25.29
CA CYS A 289 3.95 7.86 -25.00
C CYS A 289 3.13 8.99 -25.64
N ALA A 290 3.74 10.11 -26.05
CA ALA A 290 3.06 11.19 -26.75
C ALA A 290 2.77 10.82 -28.21
N LYS A 291 1.57 11.14 -28.70
CA LYS A 291 1.16 10.83 -30.08
C LYS A 291 1.69 11.79 -31.14
N ASP A 292 2.14 12.97 -30.72
CA ASP A 292 2.65 14.08 -31.54
C ASP A 292 3.85 14.73 -30.81
N VAL A 293 4.85 15.18 -31.56
CA VAL A 293 6.04 15.89 -31.05
C VAL A 293 5.65 17.13 -30.23
N ARG A 294 4.53 17.78 -30.57
CA ARG A 294 3.99 18.96 -29.85
C ARG A 294 3.70 18.70 -28.37
N PHE A 295 3.54 17.43 -27.96
CA PHE A 295 3.27 17.05 -26.57
C PHE A 295 4.49 16.47 -25.85
N PHE A 296 5.71 16.55 -26.42
CA PHE A 296 6.93 16.07 -25.76
C PHE A 296 7.25 16.83 -24.47
N ASP A 297 7.03 18.15 -24.42
CA ASP A 297 7.21 18.94 -23.20
C ASP A 297 6.21 18.51 -22.12
N LEU A 298 4.96 18.21 -22.51
CA LEU A 298 3.90 17.71 -21.62
C LEU A 298 4.23 16.32 -21.06
N ALA A 299 4.81 15.45 -21.89
CA ALA A 299 5.33 14.14 -21.48
C ALA A 299 6.53 14.25 -20.53
N HIS A 300 7.47 15.17 -20.79
CA HIS A 300 8.60 15.43 -19.90
C HIS A 300 8.15 16.00 -18.56
N THR A 301 7.14 16.88 -18.55
CA THR A 301 6.52 17.38 -17.31
C THR A 301 5.86 16.24 -16.53
N SER A 302 5.10 15.36 -17.18
CA SER A 302 4.50 14.18 -16.54
C SER A 302 5.56 13.24 -15.97
N TYR A 303 6.57 12.87 -16.77
CA TYR A 303 7.70 12.04 -16.35
C TYR A 303 8.39 12.60 -15.10
N ARG A 304 8.78 13.88 -15.12
CA ARG A 304 9.42 14.54 -13.98
C ARG A 304 8.52 14.55 -12.75
N TRP A 305 7.21 14.73 -12.93
CA TRP A 305 6.26 14.70 -11.82
C TRP A 305 6.14 13.30 -11.21
N LEU A 306 5.99 12.25 -12.03
CA LEU A 306 5.91 10.86 -11.58
C LEU A 306 7.17 10.41 -10.84
N VAL A 307 8.36 10.69 -11.39
CA VAL A 307 9.65 10.38 -10.75
C VAL A 307 9.83 11.18 -9.45
N ARG A 308 9.52 12.49 -9.45
CA ARG A 308 9.73 13.36 -8.27
C ARG A 308 8.90 12.96 -7.05
N ASN A 309 7.73 12.35 -7.29
CA ASN A 309 6.79 11.89 -6.27
C ASN A 309 6.82 10.35 -6.05
N GLY A 310 7.73 9.62 -6.69
CA GLY A 310 7.92 8.18 -6.45
C GLY A 310 6.84 7.24 -7.02
N TYR A 311 6.14 7.64 -8.09
CA TYR A 311 5.17 6.76 -8.76
C TYR A 311 5.83 5.79 -9.75
N ILE A 312 7.00 6.14 -10.28
CA ILE A 312 7.84 5.30 -11.16
C ILE A 312 9.31 5.43 -10.73
N ASN A 313 10.16 4.49 -11.16
CA ASN A 313 11.60 4.51 -10.91
C ASN A 313 11.97 4.53 -9.41
N PHE A 314 11.21 3.78 -8.59
CA PHE A 314 11.41 3.68 -7.14
C PHE A 314 11.80 2.25 -6.72
N GLY A 315 12.31 2.09 -5.50
CA GLY A 315 12.66 0.79 -4.91
C GLY A 315 14.06 0.33 -5.30
N CYS A 316 14.22 -0.97 -5.54
CA CYS A 316 15.51 -1.64 -5.72
C CYS A 316 16.07 -1.58 -7.16
N VAL A 317 15.47 -0.75 -8.03
CA VAL A 317 15.81 -0.67 -9.47
C VAL A 317 16.99 0.26 -9.73
N GLU A 318 17.82 -0.08 -10.72
CA GLU A 318 18.82 0.88 -11.24
C GLU A 318 18.14 1.98 -12.06
N VAL A 319 18.54 3.23 -11.83
CA VAL A 319 18.03 4.41 -12.54
C VAL A 319 19.14 5.10 -13.33
N PRO A 320 18.84 5.71 -14.50
CA PRO A 320 19.90 6.20 -15.38
C PRO A 320 20.59 7.42 -14.78
N HIS A 321 21.91 7.35 -14.61
CA HIS A 321 22.72 8.49 -14.22
C HIS A 321 22.78 9.51 -15.37
N ALA A 322 22.32 10.73 -15.11
CA ALA A 322 22.68 11.89 -15.92
C ALA A 322 24.18 12.15 -15.74
N GLY A 323 24.97 11.80 -16.77
CA GLY A 323 26.42 11.65 -16.67
C GLY A 323 27.12 12.91 -16.17
N VAL A 324 27.85 12.80 -15.05
CA VAL A 324 28.59 13.92 -14.45
C VAL A 324 29.69 14.39 -15.41
N LEU A 325 29.45 15.54 -16.06
CA LEU A 325 30.42 16.16 -16.97
C LEU A 325 31.70 16.54 -16.22
N SER A 326 32.74 15.71 -16.41
CA SER A 326 34.08 15.89 -15.83
C SER A 326 34.79 17.11 -16.43
N THR A 327 34.38 18.28 -15.96
CA THR A 327 35.10 19.54 -16.19
C THR A 327 36.33 19.56 -15.29
N LYS A 328 37.52 19.77 -15.87
CA LYS A 328 38.81 19.80 -15.15
C LYS A 328 38.94 21.06 -14.27
N ARG A 329 38.15 21.13 -13.20
CA ARG A 329 38.16 22.21 -12.20
C ARG A 329 39.35 22.04 -11.25
N LYS A 330 39.91 23.15 -10.75
CA LYS A 330 41.09 23.16 -9.87
C LYS A 330 40.78 22.97 -8.38
N SER A 331 39.50 22.95 -8.01
CA SER A 331 39.00 22.75 -6.66
C SER A 331 37.98 21.62 -6.64
N VAL A 332 37.89 20.91 -5.51
CA VAL A 332 36.79 19.97 -5.25
C VAL A 332 35.48 20.76 -5.28
N PRO A 333 34.45 20.35 -6.05
CA PRO A 333 33.16 21.03 -6.04
C PRO A 333 32.43 20.75 -4.71
N ARG A 334 31.63 21.70 -4.22
CA ARG A 334 30.88 21.53 -2.97
C ARG A 334 29.91 20.35 -3.12
N GLN A 335 29.90 19.45 -2.15
CA GLN A 335 28.91 18.38 -2.04
C GLN A 335 28.04 18.64 -0.81
N ARG A 336 26.72 18.59 -0.98
CA ARG A 336 25.77 18.69 0.14
C ARG A 336 25.68 17.34 0.86
N THR A 337 25.41 17.33 2.16
CA THR A 337 25.12 16.10 2.92
C THR A 337 23.68 16.14 3.43
N ILE A 338 22.95 15.03 3.26
CA ILE A 338 21.61 14.84 3.84
C ILE A 338 21.67 13.65 4.78
N VAL A 339 21.33 13.88 6.05
CA VAL A 339 21.24 12.81 7.07
C VAL A 339 19.80 12.31 7.15
N VAL A 340 19.60 11.00 7.04
CA VAL A 340 18.30 10.34 7.25
C VAL A 340 18.36 9.57 8.58
N VAL A 341 17.50 9.89 9.52
CA VAL A 341 17.47 9.23 10.84
C VAL A 341 16.47 8.08 10.82
N GLY A 342 16.97 6.86 11.06
CA GLY A 342 16.26 5.59 11.04
C GLY A 342 16.47 4.80 9.74
N ALA A 343 16.91 3.54 9.84
CA ALA A 343 17.01 2.60 8.72
C ALA A 343 15.81 1.62 8.66
N GLY A 344 14.62 2.13 9.00
CA GLY A 344 13.35 1.47 8.72
C GLY A 344 12.92 1.65 7.25
N MET A 345 11.80 1.03 6.86
CA MET A 345 11.24 1.12 5.50
C MET A 345 11.11 2.57 4.99
N ALA A 346 10.68 3.50 5.85
CA ALA A 346 10.54 4.91 5.49
C ALA A 346 11.89 5.59 5.19
N GLY A 347 12.88 5.45 6.07
CA GLY A 347 14.21 6.05 5.89
C GLY A 347 15.00 5.43 4.73
N LEU A 348 14.94 4.10 4.57
CA LEU A 348 15.58 3.41 3.44
C LEU A 348 14.92 3.78 2.10
N GLY A 349 13.58 3.83 2.05
CA GLY A 349 12.85 4.29 0.87
C GLY A 349 13.13 5.75 0.53
N CYS A 350 13.22 6.62 1.54
CA CYS A 350 13.61 8.02 1.39
C CYS A 350 15.02 8.16 0.83
N ALA A 351 16.01 7.51 1.44
CA ALA A 351 17.41 7.52 1.02
C ALA A 351 17.55 7.07 -0.44
N ARG A 352 16.96 5.93 -0.79
CA ARG A 352 16.99 5.38 -2.15
C ARG A 352 16.30 6.29 -3.17
N GLN A 353 15.16 6.89 -2.81
CA GLN A 353 14.47 7.85 -3.69
C GLN A 353 15.28 9.13 -3.90
N LEU A 354 15.99 9.62 -2.87
CA LEU A 354 16.85 10.80 -2.99
C LEU A 354 18.07 10.54 -3.88
N GLU A 355 18.78 9.43 -3.68
CA GLU A 355 19.86 8.99 -4.58
C GLU A 355 19.36 8.87 -6.03
N GLY A 356 18.24 8.17 -6.23
CA GLY A 356 17.67 7.97 -7.55
C GLY A 356 17.23 9.27 -8.23
N LEU A 357 16.78 10.26 -7.45
CA LEU A 357 16.50 11.61 -7.95
C LEU A 357 17.77 12.38 -8.31
N PHE A 358 18.83 12.29 -7.50
CA PHE A 358 20.09 12.99 -7.77
C PHE A 358 20.84 12.39 -8.96
N ALA A 359 20.74 11.08 -9.18
CA ALA A 359 21.22 10.41 -10.40
C ALA A 359 20.47 10.91 -11.65
N GLN A 360 19.13 10.85 -11.67
CA GLN A 360 18.31 11.20 -12.83
C GLN A 360 18.28 12.72 -13.15
N LEU A 361 18.62 13.56 -12.16
CA LEU A 361 18.70 15.02 -12.25
C LEU A 361 20.14 15.56 -12.16
N GLY A 362 21.15 14.71 -12.36
CA GLY A 362 22.58 15.04 -12.29
C GLY A 362 22.99 16.30 -13.07
N ASP A 363 22.35 16.55 -14.22
CA ASP A 363 22.51 17.76 -15.05
C ASP A 363 22.40 19.07 -14.24
N HIS A 364 21.50 19.12 -13.26
CA HIS A 364 21.28 20.31 -12.44
C HIS A 364 22.50 20.63 -11.54
N TRP A 365 23.12 19.60 -10.97
CA TRP A 365 24.27 19.76 -10.08
C TRP A 365 25.53 20.15 -10.87
N THR A 366 25.72 19.59 -12.07
CA THR A 366 26.84 19.97 -12.95
C THR A 366 26.71 21.42 -13.47
N ASP A 367 25.49 21.87 -13.78
CA ASP A 367 25.18 23.26 -14.16
C ASP A 367 25.40 24.25 -13.01
N THR A 368 24.98 23.94 -11.77
CA THR A 368 25.27 24.79 -10.59
C THR A 368 26.74 24.70 -10.15
N GLY A 369 27.44 23.62 -10.51
CA GLY A 369 28.82 23.37 -10.14
C GLY A 369 29.01 22.73 -8.76
N GLU A 370 27.97 22.11 -8.21
CA GLU A 370 28.02 21.26 -7.02
C GLU A 370 28.17 19.78 -7.42
N LEU A 371 28.59 18.92 -6.50
CA LEU A 371 28.44 17.47 -6.65
C LEU A 371 27.01 17.05 -6.21
N PRO A 372 26.45 15.97 -6.79
CA PRO A 372 25.19 15.39 -6.32
C PRO A 372 25.22 15.15 -4.79
N PRO A 373 24.19 15.56 -4.03
CA PRO A 373 24.20 15.44 -2.57
C PRO A 373 24.42 14.00 -2.09
N LYS A 374 25.24 13.86 -1.06
CA LYS A 374 25.48 12.58 -0.39
C LYS A 374 24.35 12.31 0.60
N ILE A 375 23.84 11.07 0.61
CA ILE A 375 22.98 10.57 1.68
C ILE A 375 23.82 9.84 2.73
N VAL A 376 23.47 9.98 4.01
CA VAL A 376 23.93 9.11 5.11
C VAL A 376 22.72 8.72 5.94
N VAL A 377 22.54 7.44 6.23
CA VAL A 377 21.45 6.93 7.07
C VAL A 377 21.99 6.55 8.45
N LEU A 378 21.40 7.04 9.54
CA LEU A 378 21.81 6.74 10.92
C LEU A 378 20.75 5.86 11.60
N GLU A 379 21.13 4.69 12.10
CA GLU A 379 20.26 3.75 12.82
C GLU A 379 20.87 3.37 14.17
N GLY A 380 20.12 3.54 15.25
CA GLY A 380 20.58 3.21 16.61
C GLY A 380 20.71 1.71 16.88
N ARG A 381 20.07 0.84 16.08
CA ARG A 381 20.18 -0.62 16.20
C ARG A 381 21.34 -1.19 15.38
N LYS A 382 21.69 -2.43 15.70
CA LYS A 382 22.60 -3.31 14.92
C LYS A 382 21.94 -3.91 13.66
N ARG A 383 20.80 -3.39 13.21
CA ARG A 383 20.02 -3.94 12.08
C ARG A 383 19.13 -2.89 11.42
N VAL A 384 18.84 -3.08 10.14
CA VAL A 384 17.79 -2.38 9.39
C VAL A 384 16.38 -2.87 9.74
N GLY A 385 15.38 -2.27 9.09
CA GLY A 385 13.97 -2.68 9.09
C GLY A 385 13.13 -1.97 10.15
N GLY A 386 13.73 -1.59 11.29
CA GLY A 386 13.04 -0.95 12.40
C GLY A 386 11.92 -1.86 12.94
N ARG A 387 10.67 -1.53 12.61
CA ARG A 387 9.45 -2.29 12.94
C ARG A 387 9.16 -3.48 11.99
N VAL A 388 9.87 -3.61 10.87
CA VAL A 388 9.99 -4.90 10.15
C VAL A 388 11.11 -5.69 10.82
N TYR A 389 10.82 -6.87 11.38
CA TYR A 389 11.84 -7.66 12.08
C TYR A 389 11.54 -9.16 12.18
N SER A 390 12.17 -9.91 11.28
CA SER A 390 12.27 -11.36 11.35
C SER A 390 13.35 -11.76 12.37
N HIS A 391 12.94 -12.31 13.52
CA HIS A 391 13.85 -12.90 14.50
C HIS A 391 14.17 -14.35 14.09
N PRO A 392 15.45 -14.74 13.94
CA PRO A 392 15.80 -16.13 13.62
C PRO A 392 15.41 -17.07 14.77
N LEU A 393 14.85 -18.23 14.43
CA LEU A 393 14.64 -19.30 15.41
C LEU A 393 16.01 -19.86 15.85
N ARG A 394 16.10 -20.36 17.09
CA ARG A 394 17.35 -20.93 17.63
C ARG A 394 17.74 -22.17 16.84
N ASP A 395 16.79 -23.09 16.70
CA ASP A 395 16.91 -24.29 15.89
C ASP A 395 16.52 -23.93 14.46
N GLN A 396 17.43 -24.19 13.52
CA GLN A 396 17.21 -24.04 12.09
C GLN A 396 17.04 -25.44 11.50
N VAL A 397 16.02 -25.65 10.68
CA VAL A 397 15.78 -26.95 10.03
C VAL A 397 16.46 -26.92 8.65
N PRO A 398 17.52 -27.72 8.41
CA PRO A 398 18.23 -27.72 7.14
C PRO A 398 17.29 -27.99 5.96
N ASP A 399 17.53 -27.29 4.85
CA ASP A 399 16.78 -27.38 3.58
C ASP A 399 15.25 -27.17 3.66
N SER A 400 14.69 -26.85 4.83
CA SER A 400 13.26 -26.53 5.02
C SER A 400 12.84 -25.25 4.30
N LEU A 401 13.79 -24.33 4.07
CA LEU A 401 13.60 -23.10 3.33
C LEU A 401 14.65 -22.97 2.22
N PRO A 402 14.26 -22.49 1.03
CA PRO A 402 15.12 -22.52 -0.14
C PRO A 402 16.21 -21.44 -0.10
N ASN A 403 17.25 -21.62 -0.90
CA ASN A 403 18.38 -20.68 -1.07
C ASN A 403 19.14 -20.36 0.24
N GLY A 404 19.04 -21.20 1.28
CA GLY A 404 19.68 -20.95 2.58
C GLY A 404 18.98 -19.87 3.43
N LEU A 405 17.72 -19.56 3.15
CA LEU A 405 16.90 -18.69 3.99
C LEU A 405 16.73 -19.29 5.39
N ARG A 406 16.76 -18.42 6.41
CA ARG A 406 16.62 -18.85 7.81
C ARG A 406 15.17 -19.04 8.20
N ASN A 407 14.90 -20.01 9.08
CA ASN A 407 13.63 -20.09 9.80
C ASN A 407 13.54 -18.89 10.76
N THR A 408 12.49 -18.09 10.63
CA THR A 408 12.28 -16.86 11.41
C THR A 408 10.85 -16.75 11.89
N ALA A 409 10.65 -16.13 13.05
CA ALA A 409 9.36 -15.58 13.46
C ALA A 409 9.37 -14.05 13.27
N GLU A 410 8.28 -13.46 12.80
CA GLU A 410 8.15 -12.00 12.74
C GLU A 410 7.81 -11.44 14.12
N MET A 411 8.49 -10.35 14.49
CA MET A 411 8.35 -9.65 15.78
C MET A 411 7.87 -8.21 15.55
N GLY A 412 6.99 -8.01 14.56
CA GLY A 412 6.60 -6.70 14.05
C GLY A 412 5.70 -6.82 12.82
N ALA A 413 5.94 -6.03 11.78
CA ALA A 413 5.19 -6.15 10.52
C ALA A 413 5.44 -7.52 9.85
N GLN A 414 4.40 -8.34 9.73
CA GLN A 414 4.45 -9.70 9.15
C GLN A 414 3.60 -9.86 7.88
N ILE A 415 2.43 -9.20 7.83
CA ILE A 415 1.46 -9.30 6.73
C ILE A 415 1.75 -8.24 5.64
N ILE A 416 1.66 -8.65 4.39
CA ILE A 416 1.42 -7.81 3.22
C ILE A 416 -0.08 -7.85 2.93
N THR A 417 -0.78 -6.73 3.13
CA THR A 417 -2.21 -6.59 2.83
C THR A 417 -2.42 -6.47 1.33
N GLY A 418 -2.60 -7.61 0.66
CA GLY A 418 -2.87 -7.71 -0.77
C GLY A 418 -1.71 -7.23 -1.68
N PHE A 419 -1.81 -7.54 -2.97
CA PHE A 419 -0.86 -7.07 -4.00
C PHE A 419 -1.53 -6.32 -5.15
N ASN A 420 -2.86 -6.41 -5.26
CA ASN A 420 -3.64 -5.77 -6.30
C ASN A 420 -4.13 -4.39 -5.81
N HIS A 421 -4.83 -3.64 -6.67
CA HIS A 421 -5.30 -2.27 -6.41
C HIS A 421 -4.21 -1.28 -5.91
N GLY A 422 -2.95 -1.54 -6.24
CA GLY A 422 -1.86 -0.57 -6.18
C GLY A 422 -0.94 -0.62 -4.96
N ASN A 423 -0.92 -1.69 -4.17
CA ASN A 423 0.10 -1.86 -3.11
C ASN A 423 1.53 -1.70 -3.71
N PRO A 424 2.35 -0.72 -3.29
CA PRO A 424 3.68 -0.48 -3.88
C PRO A 424 4.65 -1.64 -3.63
N LEU A 425 4.36 -2.50 -2.64
CA LEU A 425 5.10 -3.73 -2.39
C LEU A 425 4.95 -4.73 -3.53
N ASN A 426 3.94 -4.63 -4.40
CA ASN A 426 3.87 -5.45 -5.61
C ASN A 426 5.08 -5.19 -6.53
N ALA A 427 5.48 -3.93 -6.70
CA ALA A 427 6.65 -3.56 -7.50
C ALA A 427 7.96 -4.04 -6.84
N ILE A 428 8.09 -3.91 -5.51
CA ILE A 428 9.32 -4.23 -4.78
C ILE A 428 9.46 -5.74 -4.52
N VAL A 429 8.46 -6.37 -3.92
CA VAL A 429 8.48 -7.77 -3.44
C VAL A 429 8.34 -8.76 -4.59
N ARG A 430 7.32 -8.59 -5.45
CA ARG A 430 7.04 -9.51 -6.57
C ARG A 430 7.82 -9.13 -7.83
N GLY A 431 7.95 -7.84 -8.10
CA GLY A 431 8.67 -7.30 -9.26
C GLY A 431 10.20 -7.35 -9.13
N GLN A 432 10.76 -6.55 -8.22
CA GLN A 432 12.19 -6.26 -8.18
C GLN A 432 13.02 -7.30 -7.41
N LEU A 433 12.53 -7.74 -6.25
CA LEU A 433 13.23 -8.70 -5.38
C LEU A 433 12.82 -10.16 -5.63
N ALA A 434 11.72 -10.38 -6.37
CA ALA A 434 11.14 -11.70 -6.67
C ALA A 434 11.04 -12.64 -5.44
N LEU A 435 10.69 -12.08 -4.28
CA LEU A 435 10.63 -12.83 -3.02
C LEU A 435 9.49 -13.87 -3.04
N ARG A 436 9.73 -15.01 -2.41
CA ARG A 436 8.70 -16.01 -2.16
C ARG A 436 7.79 -15.56 -1.02
N TYR A 437 6.50 -15.78 -1.18
CA TYR A 437 5.46 -15.48 -0.20
C TYR A 437 4.42 -16.60 -0.18
N HIS A 438 3.75 -16.79 0.95
CA HIS A 438 2.54 -17.61 1.05
C HIS A 438 1.31 -16.70 1.06
N LEU A 439 0.24 -17.16 0.42
CA LEU A 439 -1.09 -16.54 0.54
C LEU A 439 -1.76 -17.05 1.81
N MET A 440 -2.35 -16.14 2.57
CA MET A 440 -3.18 -16.45 3.72
C MET A 440 -4.55 -17.00 3.27
N TRP A 441 -5.29 -17.60 4.20
CA TRP A 441 -6.63 -18.16 3.99
C TRP A 441 -7.54 -17.70 5.12
N ASP A 442 -8.80 -17.41 4.79
CA ASP A 442 -9.74 -16.76 5.72
C ASP A 442 -10.49 -17.77 6.62
N GLU A 443 -10.14 -19.05 6.56
CA GLU A 443 -10.75 -20.13 7.36
C GLU A 443 -10.21 -20.13 8.80
N ILE A 444 -10.83 -19.35 9.68
CA ILE A 444 -10.52 -19.29 11.11
C ILE A 444 -11.45 -20.24 11.88
N THR A 445 -10.88 -21.11 12.72
CA THR A 445 -11.63 -21.87 13.73
C THR A 445 -11.41 -21.24 15.10
N MET A 446 -12.47 -20.68 15.69
CA MET A 446 -12.43 -20.18 17.06
C MET A 446 -12.61 -21.31 18.08
N TYR A 447 -11.90 -21.20 19.20
CA TYR A 447 -12.02 -22.08 20.36
C TYR A 447 -12.40 -21.23 21.57
N ASP A 448 -13.34 -21.71 22.39
CA ASP A 448 -13.76 -21.02 23.62
C ASP A 448 -12.78 -21.32 24.77
N SER A 449 -12.98 -20.63 25.88
CA SER A 449 -12.31 -20.74 27.18
C SER A 449 -12.30 -22.14 27.82
N ASP A 450 -13.07 -23.10 27.30
CA ASP A 450 -13.05 -24.52 27.68
C ASP A 450 -12.15 -25.39 26.76
N GLY A 451 -11.57 -24.80 25.71
CA GLY A 451 -10.76 -25.48 24.70
C GLY A 451 -11.56 -26.18 23.59
N LEU A 452 -12.89 -26.04 23.57
CA LEU A 452 -13.74 -26.63 22.53
C LEU A 452 -13.92 -25.67 21.36
N ALA A 453 -14.05 -26.23 20.15
CA ALA A 453 -14.32 -25.45 18.95
C ALA A 453 -15.73 -24.85 19.00
N VAL A 454 -15.83 -23.55 18.71
CA VAL A 454 -17.10 -22.80 18.68
C VAL A 454 -17.97 -23.30 17.53
N ASN A 455 -19.28 -23.38 17.73
CA ASN A 455 -20.21 -23.71 16.65
C ASN A 455 -20.19 -22.60 15.59
N HIS A 456 -19.80 -22.94 14.36
CA HIS A 456 -19.62 -21.98 13.26
C HIS A 456 -20.90 -21.22 12.87
N GLU A 457 -22.09 -21.83 12.98
CA GLU A 457 -23.34 -21.09 12.75
C GLU A 457 -23.57 -20.03 13.83
N ARG A 458 -23.20 -20.33 15.09
CA ARG A 458 -23.32 -19.39 16.21
C ARG A 458 -22.30 -18.26 16.14
N ASP A 459 -21.07 -18.56 15.76
CA ASP A 459 -20.04 -17.57 15.37
C ASP A 459 -20.58 -16.64 14.27
N MET A 460 -21.02 -17.19 13.13
CA MET A 460 -21.63 -16.39 12.05
C MET A 460 -22.84 -15.56 12.49
N MET A 461 -23.61 -16.01 13.50
CA MET A 461 -24.70 -15.23 14.08
C MET A 461 -24.20 -14.03 14.89
N VAL A 462 -23.11 -14.18 15.65
CA VAL A 462 -22.51 -13.12 16.48
C VAL A 462 -21.71 -12.12 15.63
N ASN A 463 -20.88 -12.59 14.70
CA ASN A 463 -20.11 -11.76 13.77
C ASN A 463 -21.03 -10.80 12.98
N LYS A 464 -22.23 -11.26 12.57
CA LYS A 464 -23.24 -10.39 11.93
C LYS A 464 -23.82 -9.30 12.84
N ILE A 465 -23.86 -9.49 14.17
CA ILE A 465 -24.22 -8.42 15.11
C ILE A 465 -23.07 -7.40 15.18
N HIS A 466 -21.83 -7.86 15.28
CA HIS A 466 -20.65 -6.99 15.30
C HIS A 466 -20.54 -6.14 14.01
N ASN A 467 -20.77 -6.72 12.83
CA ASN A 467 -20.72 -5.99 11.57
C ASN A 467 -21.86 -4.99 11.39
N ASP A 468 -23.12 -5.33 11.76
CA ASP A 468 -24.24 -4.37 11.70
C ASP A 468 -24.10 -3.26 12.77
N LEU A 469 -23.38 -3.53 13.86
CA LEU A 469 -22.96 -2.52 14.85
C LEU A 469 -21.92 -1.55 14.25
N LEU A 470 -20.89 -2.05 13.56
CA LEU A 470 -19.91 -1.19 12.88
C LEU A 470 -20.53 -0.41 11.70
N GLU A 471 -21.47 -1.00 10.96
CA GLU A 471 -22.25 -0.30 9.93
C GLU A 471 -23.03 0.90 10.53
N ARG A 472 -23.56 0.76 11.76
CA ARG A 472 -24.24 1.84 12.49
C ARG A 472 -23.27 2.87 13.07
N ALA A 473 -22.11 2.45 13.57
CA ALA A 473 -21.05 3.36 14.00
C ALA A 473 -20.54 4.22 12.81
N SER A 474 -20.57 3.69 11.60
CA SER A 474 -20.09 4.38 10.41
C SER A 474 -20.90 5.62 9.98
N ASP A 475 -22.16 5.76 10.44
CA ASP A 475 -22.96 6.97 10.21
C ASP A 475 -22.34 8.23 10.84
N PHE A 476 -21.49 8.05 11.87
CA PHE A 476 -20.76 9.11 12.57
C PHE A 476 -19.36 9.42 11.99
N ARG A 477 -18.95 8.79 10.88
CA ARG A 477 -17.67 9.08 10.19
C ARG A 477 -17.54 10.56 9.80
N VAL A 478 -16.37 11.13 10.00
CA VAL A 478 -16.00 12.47 9.51
C VAL A 478 -15.96 12.42 7.99
N LYS A 479 -16.91 13.11 7.34
CA LYS A 479 -17.07 13.06 5.88
C LYS A 479 -15.96 13.88 5.21
N PRO A 480 -15.05 13.25 4.44
CA PRO A 480 -13.92 13.94 3.83
C PRO A 480 -14.39 14.91 2.74
N THR A 481 -13.86 16.13 2.73
CA THR A 481 -14.16 17.13 1.69
C THR A 481 -13.47 16.74 0.38
N PRO A 482 -14.20 16.50 -0.73
CA PRO A 482 -13.59 16.16 -2.01
C PRO A 482 -12.77 17.33 -2.56
N ILE A 483 -11.50 17.09 -2.90
CA ILE A 483 -10.66 18.07 -3.60
C ILE A 483 -10.96 17.98 -5.10
N GLU A 484 -11.75 18.92 -5.61
CA GLU A 484 -12.05 18.98 -7.05
C GLU A 484 -10.85 19.52 -7.84
N THR A 485 -10.53 18.83 -8.93
CA THR A 485 -9.44 19.14 -9.87
C THR A 485 -9.97 19.08 -11.31
N LEU A 486 -9.11 19.30 -12.31
CA LEU A 486 -9.50 19.19 -13.71
C LEU A 486 -9.60 17.71 -14.12
N GLU A 487 -10.76 17.34 -14.63
CA GLU A 487 -11.02 16.05 -15.28
C GLU A 487 -10.70 16.14 -16.79
N GLY A 488 -10.28 15.04 -17.39
CA GLY A 488 -10.23 14.87 -18.85
C GLY A 488 -11.61 14.55 -19.42
N LEU A 489 -11.71 14.46 -20.75
CA LEU A 489 -12.92 13.96 -21.41
C LEU A 489 -12.97 12.42 -21.29
N PRO A 490 -13.95 11.80 -20.60
CA PRO A 490 -13.92 10.37 -20.26
C PRO A 490 -13.77 9.46 -21.48
N ASP A 491 -14.62 9.64 -22.48
CA ASP A 491 -14.65 8.88 -23.75
C ASP A 491 -13.27 8.83 -24.43
N TYR A 492 -12.52 9.93 -24.34
CA TYR A 492 -11.17 10.06 -24.91
C TYR A 492 -10.10 9.37 -24.06
N VAL A 493 -10.25 9.32 -22.74
CA VAL A 493 -9.35 8.58 -21.84
C VAL A 493 -9.57 7.07 -21.95
N GLU A 494 -10.83 6.62 -22.07
CA GLU A 494 -11.19 5.20 -22.19
C GLU A 494 -10.51 4.50 -23.38
N VAL A 495 -10.44 5.15 -24.54
CA VAL A 495 -9.69 4.67 -25.71
C VAL A 495 -8.32 5.33 -25.90
N CYS A 496 -7.86 6.11 -24.90
CA CYS A 496 -6.60 6.86 -24.93
C CYS A 496 -6.37 7.65 -26.24
N GLN A 497 -7.41 8.34 -26.75
CA GLN A 497 -7.33 9.24 -27.90
C GLN A 497 -7.22 10.70 -27.46
N ASP A 498 -6.58 11.54 -28.27
CA ASP A 498 -6.40 12.97 -27.93
C ASP A 498 -7.45 13.82 -28.67
N PRO A 499 -8.18 14.72 -27.97
CA PRO A 499 -9.19 15.57 -28.60
C PRO A 499 -8.57 16.61 -29.54
N ILE A 500 -9.28 16.95 -30.61
CA ILE A 500 -8.81 17.90 -31.63
C ILE A 500 -8.88 19.34 -31.09
N GLU A 501 -7.74 20.01 -31.01
CA GLU A 501 -7.64 21.43 -30.65
C GLU A 501 -8.24 22.33 -31.76
N ILE A 502 -9.55 22.60 -31.68
CA ILE A 502 -10.19 23.62 -32.52
C ILE A 502 -9.70 25.00 -32.08
N LYS A 503 -8.90 25.65 -32.95
CA LYS A 503 -8.45 27.04 -32.77
C LYS A 503 -9.65 28.00 -32.73
N THR A 504 -10.11 28.30 -31.53
CA THR A 504 -11.11 29.31 -31.22
C THR A 504 -10.41 30.47 -30.51
N ASP A 505 -10.68 31.71 -30.95
CA ASP A 505 -10.02 32.89 -30.39
C ASP A 505 -10.54 33.21 -28.99
N LYS A 506 -9.66 32.94 -28.00
CA LYS A 506 -9.71 33.32 -26.58
C LYS A 506 -10.56 32.42 -25.65
N THR A 507 -10.01 32.24 -24.44
CA THR A 507 -10.72 31.84 -23.20
C THR A 507 -11.38 30.46 -23.10
N ASN A 508 -10.82 29.42 -23.73
CA ASN A 508 -11.07 28.02 -23.31
C ASN A 508 -10.22 27.64 -22.07
N ALA A 509 -10.40 28.38 -20.97
CA ALA A 509 -9.85 27.99 -19.68
C ALA A 509 -10.60 26.74 -19.16
N PRO A 510 -9.92 25.68 -18.69
CA PRO A 510 -10.57 24.46 -18.26
C PRO A 510 -11.42 24.71 -16.99
N THR A 511 -12.71 24.40 -17.07
CA THR A 511 -13.67 24.60 -15.98
C THR A 511 -13.92 23.30 -15.23
N LEU A 512 -14.04 23.38 -13.89
CA LEU A 512 -14.53 22.26 -13.08
C LEU A 512 -15.98 21.93 -13.50
N ASN A 513 -16.23 20.68 -13.91
CA ASN A 513 -17.56 20.19 -14.24
C ASN A 513 -18.41 20.07 -12.97
N LYS A 514 -19.45 20.90 -12.84
CA LYS A 514 -20.36 20.89 -11.69
C LYS A 514 -21.56 19.96 -11.86
N GLU A 515 -21.83 19.49 -13.07
CA GLU A 515 -22.95 18.59 -13.38
C GLU A 515 -22.57 17.13 -13.12
N ARG A 516 -22.64 16.71 -11.86
CA ARG A 516 -22.52 15.30 -11.49
C ARG A 516 -23.83 14.58 -11.78
N GLN A 517 -23.89 13.73 -12.81
CA GLN A 517 -24.93 12.71 -12.90
C GLN A 517 -24.83 11.78 -11.68
N ALA A 518 -25.98 11.44 -11.10
CA ALA A 518 -26.06 10.55 -9.94
C ALA A 518 -25.77 9.10 -10.35
N VAL A 519 -24.51 8.68 -10.24
CA VAL A 519 -24.07 7.30 -10.53
C VAL A 519 -24.73 6.33 -9.54
N PRO A 520 -25.42 5.26 -9.99
CA PRO A 520 -26.06 4.31 -9.10
C PRO A 520 -25.09 3.63 -8.12
N PRO A 521 -25.49 3.35 -6.87
CA PRO A 521 -24.69 2.59 -5.91
C PRO A 521 -24.30 1.22 -6.49
N GLY A 522 -23.01 1.03 -6.77
CA GLY A 522 -22.46 -0.12 -7.49
C GLY A 522 -21.47 0.28 -8.57
N PHE A 523 -21.86 1.18 -9.48
CA PHE A 523 -20.98 1.61 -10.59
C PHE A 523 -19.76 2.42 -10.13
N ALA A 524 -19.82 3.05 -8.95
CA ALA A 524 -18.70 3.76 -8.36
C ALA A 524 -17.46 2.88 -8.11
N LYS A 525 -17.63 1.57 -7.83
CA LYS A 525 -16.50 0.63 -7.68
C LYS A 525 -15.75 0.43 -9.00
N LEU A 526 -16.47 0.27 -10.11
CA LEU A 526 -15.89 0.08 -11.45
C LEU A 526 -15.18 1.33 -12.01
N GLN A 527 -15.51 2.52 -11.51
CA GLN A 527 -14.81 3.76 -11.88
C GLN A 527 -13.58 4.06 -10.98
N GLY A 528 -13.22 3.14 -10.07
CA GLY A 528 -12.07 3.31 -9.17
C GLY A 528 -12.15 4.56 -8.31
N ARG A 529 -13.36 4.98 -7.91
CA ARG A 529 -13.54 5.95 -6.83
C ARG A 529 -13.26 5.23 -5.51
N THR A 530 -12.04 5.41 -4.98
CA THR A 530 -11.52 4.93 -3.68
C THR A 530 -12.24 5.51 -2.46
N GLN A 531 -13.52 5.82 -2.61
CA GLN A 531 -14.44 6.15 -1.52
C GLN A 531 -15.75 5.44 -1.80
N VAL A 532 -15.79 4.16 -1.39
CA VAL A 532 -17.06 3.56 -0.95
C VAL A 532 -17.45 4.32 0.32
N VAL A 533 -18.14 5.45 0.16
CA VAL A 533 -18.76 6.16 1.27
C VAL A 533 -19.94 5.31 1.75
N ALA A 534 -19.62 4.27 2.52
CA ALA A 534 -20.55 3.56 3.38
C ALA A 534 -20.94 4.54 4.51
N GLY A 535 -21.85 5.43 4.15
CA GLY A 535 -22.53 6.43 4.97
C GLY A 535 -23.96 6.65 4.45
N ASN A 536 -24.51 5.60 3.83
CA ASN A 536 -25.94 5.38 3.70
C ASN A 536 -26.34 4.59 4.95
N SER A 537 -27.01 5.24 5.89
CA SER A 537 -27.49 4.63 7.12
C SER A 537 -28.17 3.29 6.87
N SER A 538 -27.73 2.27 7.60
CA SER A 538 -28.16 0.87 7.45
C SER A 538 -29.61 0.73 7.01
N SER A 539 -29.82 0.25 5.78
CA SER A 539 -31.14 0.20 5.11
C SER A 539 -32.18 -0.70 5.79
N ARG A 540 -31.75 -1.40 6.85
CA ARG A 540 -32.52 -2.31 7.69
C ARG A 540 -32.39 -1.85 9.13
N THR A 541 -33.51 -1.84 9.85
CA THR A 541 -33.48 -1.62 11.31
C THR A 541 -32.76 -2.76 12.02
N ALA A 542 -32.20 -2.51 13.21
CA ALA A 542 -31.47 -3.52 13.98
C ALA A 542 -32.29 -4.81 14.20
N ALA A 543 -33.61 -4.69 14.46
CA ALA A 543 -34.50 -5.84 14.58
C ALA A 543 -34.70 -6.64 13.26
N GLN A 544 -34.51 -6.02 12.10
CA GLN A 544 -34.46 -6.73 10.82
C GLN A 544 -33.09 -7.36 10.58
N ALA A 545 -32.00 -6.67 10.95
CA ALA A 545 -30.63 -7.15 10.82
C ALA A 545 -30.41 -8.45 11.61
N VAL A 546 -30.64 -8.44 12.93
CA VAL A 546 -30.46 -9.63 13.78
C VAL A 546 -31.36 -10.79 13.35
N LYS A 547 -32.59 -10.50 12.90
CA LYS A 547 -33.48 -11.54 12.36
C LYS A 547 -32.97 -12.12 11.04
N SER A 548 -32.34 -11.32 10.17
CA SER A 548 -31.68 -11.81 8.96
C SER A 548 -30.36 -12.55 9.24
N ALA A 549 -29.71 -12.28 10.38
CA ALA A 549 -28.52 -12.99 10.84
C ALA A 549 -28.82 -14.39 11.41
N GLY A 550 -30.05 -14.62 11.89
CA GLY A 550 -30.53 -15.90 12.43
C GLY A 550 -31.21 -15.81 13.81
N TRP A 551 -31.20 -14.63 14.45
CA TRP A 551 -31.66 -14.47 15.83
C TRP A 551 -33.18 -14.42 15.96
N GLN A 552 -33.67 -14.94 17.09
CA GLN A 552 -35.05 -14.75 17.53
C GLN A 552 -35.17 -13.44 18.31
N LEU A 553 -36.15 -12.60 17.95
CA LEU A 553 -36.43 -11.36 18.65
C LEU A 553 -37.18 -11.62 19.96
N ARG A 554 -36.88 -10.86 21.02
CA ARG A 554 -37.63 -10.91 22.28
C ARG A 554 -39.10 -10.52 22.09
N PRO A 555 -40.03 -11.04 22.91
CA PRO A 555 -41.45 -10.67 22.83
C PRO A 555 -41.68 -9.16 22.91
N GLY A 556 -42.57 -8.64 22.05
CA GLY A 556 -42.90 -7.21 21.96
C GLY A 556 -41.99 -6.39 21.03
N ILE A 557 -40.80 -6.87 20.66
CA ILE A 557 -39.91 -6.18 19.72
C ILE A 557 -40.51 -6.22 18.29
N THR A 558 -40.67 -5.04 17.68
CA THR A 558 -41.23 -4.91 16.33
C THR A 558 -40.13 -4.84 15.26
N LYS A 559 -40.47 -5.18 14.00
CA LYS A 559 -39.59 -5.02 12.82
C LYS A 559 -39.19 -3.57 12.50
N ARG A 560 -39.58 -2.58 13.32
CA ARG A 560 -39.20 -1.16 13.19
C ARG A 560 -38.20 -0.72 14.27
N HIS A 561 -37.88 -1.58 15.24
CA HIS A 561 -36.94 -1.23 16.31
C HIS A 561 -35.51 -1.21 15.76
N SER A 562 -34.82 -0.09 15.95
CA SER A 562 -33.42 0.12 15.58
C SER A 562 -32.67 0.76 16.73
N LEU A 563 -31.34 0.70 16.72
CA LEU A 563 -30.52 1.31 17.77
C LEU A 563 -30.63 2.84 17.73
N ALA A 564 -30.51 3.48 18.89
CA ALA A 564 -30.42 4.93 19.06
C ALA A 564 -29.04 5.28 19.63
N LEU A 565 -28.11 5.67 18.75
CA LEU A 565 -26.70 5.89 19.11
C LEU A 565 -26.30 7.38 19.13
N ASP A 566 -27.15 8.29 18.63
CA ASP A 566 -26.87 9.74 18.58
C ASP A 566 -26.54 10.34 19.95
N ALA A 567 -27.16 9.83 21.02
CA ALA A 567 -26.93 10.29 22.39
C ALA A 567 -25.49 10.03 22.86
N ILE A 568 -25.02 8.78 22.79
CA ILE A 568 -23.64 8.42 23.18
C ILE A 568 -22.61 9.04 22.22
N ALA A 569 -22.92 9.11 20.92
CA ALA A 569 -22.06 9.73 19.91
C ALA A 569 -21.91 11.26 20.08
N THR A 570 -22.76 11.91 20.88
CA THR A 570 -22.71 13.36 21.14
C THR A 570 -22.51 13.74 22.63
N GLU A 571 -22.30 12.77 23.51
CA GLU A 571 -22.07 13.00 24.95
C GLU A 571 -20.70 13.66 25.24
N SER A 572 -19.74 13.53 24.31
CA SER A 572 -18.35 13.98 24.46
C SER A 572 -17.88 14.77 23.24
N ASP A 573 -17.07 15.81 23.45
CA ASP A 573 -16.31 16.51 22.39
C ASP A 573 -15.35 15.57 21.62
N LYS A 574 -15.03 14.41 22.22
CA LYS A 574 -14.22 13.34 21.66
C LYS A 574 -14.95 12.01 21.87
N PRO A 575 -15.96 11.69 21.04
CA PRO A 575 -16.68 10.43 21.15
C PRO A 575 -15.77 9.29 20.69
N THR A 576 -15.79 8.18 21.43
CA THR A 576 -14.93 7.03 21.14
C THR A 576 -15.75 5.87 20.57
N LEU A 577 -15.09 5.05 19.76
CA LEU A 577 -15.72 3.90 19.13
C LEU A 577 -16.26 2.95 20.21
N GLY A 578 -15.40 2.51 21.14
CA GLY A 578 -15.75 1.54 22.19
C GLY A 578 -16.99 1.93 23.00
N ALA A 579 -17.11 3.19 23.45
CA ALA A 579 -18.30 3.63 24.20
C ALA A 579 -19.59 3.54 23.36
N THR A 580 -19.49 3.81 22.06
CA THR A 580 -20.60 3.69 21.10
C THR A 580 -20.92 2.22 20.81
N MET A 581 -19.90 1.36 20.74
CA MET A 581 -20.08 -0.10 20.59
C MET A 581 -20.77 -0.70 21.82
N ASP A 582 -20.35 -0.32 23.03
CA ASP A 582 -20.89 -0.87 24.28
C ASP A 582 -22.37 -0.51 24.47
N GLU A 583 -22.77 0.72 24.17
CA GLU A 583 -24.19 1.12 24.16
C GLU A 583 -24.99 0.38 23.06
N ALA A 584 -24.39 0.13 21.89
CA ALA A 584 -25.02 -0.67 20.84
C ALA A 584 -25.20 -2.14 21.26
N VAL A 585 -24.21 -2.76 21.90
CA VAL A 585 -24.30 -4.12 22.48
C VAL A 585 -25.35 -4.16 23.60
N ARG A 586 -25.41 -3.15 24.46
CA ARG A 586 -26.42 -3.02 25.52
C ARG A 586 -27.83 -3.00 24.93
N GLN A 587 -28.06 -2.22 23.85
CA GLN A 587 -29.33 -2.21 23.13
C GLN A 587 -29.62 -3.53 22.41
N TYR A 588 -28.61 -4.23 21.86
CA TYR A 588 -28.83 -5.57 21.28
C TYR A 588 -29.31 -6.62 22.27
N GLN A 589 -28.87 -6.55 23.54
CA GLN A 589 -29.37 -7.44 24.60
C GLN A 589 -30.87 -7.26 24.89
N GLU A 590 -31.45 -6.08 24.56
CA GLU A 590 -32.91 -5.84 24.61
C GLU A 590 -33.65 -6.46 23.41
N LEU A 591 -32.98 -6.60 22.25
CA LEU A 591 -33.59 -7.14 21.03
C LEU A 591 -33.57 -8.68 20.98
N VAL A 592 -32.49 -9.31 21.44
CA VAL A 592 -32.23 -10.75 21.31
C VAL A 592 -31.65 -11.34 22.60
N GLU A 593 -31.69 -12.66 22.72
CA GLU A 593 -31.08 -13.37 23.85
C GLU A 593 -29.64 -13.79 23.55
N LEU A 594 -28.70 -12.94 23.98
CA LEU A 594 -27.27 -13.23 24.00
C LEU A 594 -26.91 -14.04 25.25
N THR A 595 -26.23 -15.16 25.07
CA THR A 595 -25.71 -16.02 26.13
C THR A 595 -24.31 -15.55 26.59
N PRO A 596 -23.78 -16.06 27.71
CA PRO A 596 -22.40 -15.78 28.12
C PRO A 596 -21.33 -16.18 27.10
N GLN A 597 -21.60 -17.14 26.20
CA GLN A 597 -20.69 -17.48 25.10
C GLN A 597 -20.72 -16.40 24.01
N ASP A 598 -21.91 -15.92 23.63
CA ASP A 598 -22.06 -14.87 22.62
C ASP A 598 -21.37 -13.57 23.04
N MET A 599 -21.43 -13.24 24.33
CA MET A 599 -20.70 -12.09 24.88
C MET A 599 -19.18 -12.28 24.83
N ARG A 600 -18.65 -13.50 24.98
CA ARG A 600 -17.22 -13.77 24.79
C ARG A 600 -16.82 -13.67 23.31
N LEU A 601 -17.69 -14.09 22.39
CA LEU A 601 -17.46 -13.96 20.94
C LEU A 601 -17.50 -12.48 20.49
N LEU A 602 -18.42 -11.67 21.02
CA LEU A 602 -18.39 -10.21 20.81
C LEU A 602 -17.08 -9.60 21.34
N ASN A 603 -16.63 -10.00 22.53
CA ASN A 603 -15.35 -9.54 23.08
C ASN A 603 -14.13 -10.01 22.26
N TRP A 604 -14.22 -11.16 21.57
CA TRP A 604 -13.19 -11.61 20.64
C TRP A 604 -13.13 -10.70 19.39
N HIS A 605 -14.28 -10.35 18.80
CA HIS A 605 -14.32 -9.39 17.67
C HIS A 605 -13.86 -7.98 18.08
N TYR A 606 -14.11 -7.56 19.32
CA TYR A 606 -13.50 -6.35 19.89
C TYR A 606 -11.97 -6.49 19.91
N ALA A 607 -11.43 -7.58 20.48
CA ALA A 607 -9.98 -7.80 20.58
C ALA A 607 -9.28 -7.92 19.22
N ASP A 608 -9.95 -8.46 18.19
CA ASP A 608 -9.48 -8.49 16.81
C ASP A 608 -9.40 -7.07 16.20
N LEU A 609 -10.40 -6.23 16.47
CA LEU A 609 -10.37 -4.80 16.11
C LEU A 609 -9.29 -4.02 16.87
N GLU A 610 -9.04 -4.34 18.15
CA GLU A 610 -7.94 -3.77 18.94
C GLU A 610 -6.56 -4.23 18.43
N TYR A 611 -6.43 -5.48 17.98
CA TYR A 611 -5.25 -6.00 17.28
C TYR A 611 -5.00 -5.26 15.96
N ALA A 612 -6.03 -5.09 15.14
CA ALA A 612 -5.95 -4.37 13.86
C ALA A 612 -5.49 -2.92 14.02
N ASN A 613 -5.95 -2.23 15.07
CA ASN A 613 -5.61 -0.83 15.35
C ASN A 613 -4.37 -0.66 16.25
N ALA A 614 -3.85 -1.74 16.84
CA ALA A 614 -2.84 -1.73 17.91
C ALA A 614 -3.17 -0.79 19.10
N ALA A 615 -4.46 -0.58 19.39
CA ALA A 615 -4.97 0.31 20.42
C ALA A 615 -6.37 -0.13 20.89
N THR A 616 -6.76 0.18 22.12
CA THR A 616 -8.05 -0.28 22.66
C THR A 616 -9.22 0.50 22.06
N VAL A 617 -10.37 -0.15 21.80
CA VAL A 617 -11.53 0.49 21.15
C VAL A 617 -12.05 1.69 21.94
N SER A 618 -11.86 1.68 23.26
CA SER A 618 -12.14 2.80 24.18
C SER A 618 -11.33 4.07 23.91
N THR A 619 -10.22 3.98 23.16
CA THR A 619 -9.37 5.11 22.75
C THR A 619 -9.50 5.49 21.27
N LEU A 620 -10.12 4.64 20.45
CA LEU A 620 -10.33 4.90 19.03
C LEU A 620 -11.37 5.99 18.80
N SER A 621 -11.10 6.91 17.88
CA SER A 621 -12.02 8.00 17.50
C SER A 621 -13.24 7.45 16.78
N LEU A 622 -14.45 7.68 17.29
CA LEU A 622 -15.69 7.19 16.66
C LEU A 622 -15.74 7.57 15.17
N GLY A 623 -15.51 8.85 14.85
CA GLY A 623 -15.63 9.37 13.49
C GLY A 623 -14.37 9.28 12.63
N GLY A 624 -13.28 8.64 13.08
CA GLY A 624 -12.01 8.68 12.32
C GLY A 624 -10.97 7.60 12.68
N HIS A 625 -11.39 6.51 13.32
CA HIS A 625 -10.55 5.32 13.51
C HIS A 625 -10.23 4.63 12.18
N ASP A 626 -11.16 4.71 11.22
CA ASP A 626 -11.17 4.08 9.90
C ASP A 626 -11.09 5.11 8.76
N GLN A 627 -10.42 6.24 9.01
CA GLN A 627 -10.31 7.36 8.05
C GLN A 627 -9.59 7.01 6.73
N ASP A 628 -8.88 5.87 6.70
CA ASP A 628 -8.22 5.30 5.53
C ASP A 628 -9.09 4.30 4.74
N SER A 629 -10.28 3.94 5.24
CA SER A 629 -11.21 3.08 4.50
C SER A 629 -11.58 3.63 3.12
N GLY A 630 -11.72 2.72 2.16
CA GLY A 630 -11.81 3.01 0.72
C GLY A 630 -10.44 3.03 0.01
N ASN A 631 -9.32 3.06 0.75
CA ASN A 631 -7.96 3.00 0.21
C ASN A 631 -7.30 1.61 0.38
N GLU A 632 -8.09 0.59 0.69
CA GLU A 632 -7.62 -0.79 0.84
C GLU A 632 -7.01 -1.34 -0.46
N PHE A 633 -6.11 -2.31 -0.31
CA PHE A 633 -5.55 -3.07 -1.42
C PHE A 633 -6.33 -4.36 -1.63
N GLU A 634 -6.27 -4.90 -2.85
CA GLU A 634 -7.04 -6.09 -3.23
C GLU A 634 -6.17 -7.36 -3.33
N GLY A 635 -6.83 -8.51 -3.32
CA GLY A 635 -6.21 -9.82 -3.37
C GLY A 635 -5.73 -10.30 -1.99
N ARG A 636 -5.56 -11.61 -1.85
CA ARG A 636 -5.30 -12.25 -0.54
C ARG A 636 -4.05 -11.70 0.16
N HIS A 637 -4.19 -11.53 1.48
CA HIS A 637 -3.07 -11.19 2.37
C HIS A 637 -1.94 -12.22 2.26
N SER A 638 -0.70 -11.79 2.46
CA SER A 638 0.50 -12.59 2.17
C SER A 638 1.60 -12.44 3.21
N GLU A 639 2.35 -13.50 3.49
CA GLU A 639 3.53 -13.49 4.38
C GLU A 639 4.81 -13.90 3.63
N VAL A 640 5.95 -13.28 3.95
CA VAL A 640 7.21 -13.45 3.20
C VAL A 640 8.01 -14.66 3.70
N VAL A 641 8.28 -15.62 2.81
CA VAL A 641 9.02 -16.86 3.12
C VAL A 641 10.48 -16.55 3.43
N GLY A 642 10.97 -16.99 4.59
CA GLY A 642 12.32 -16.68 5.08
C GLY A 642 12.46 -15.29 5.71
N GLY A 643 11.34 -14.60 5.97
CA GLY A 643 11.27 -13.40 6.77
C GLY A 643 11.17 -12.10 5.96
N TYR A 644 10.27 -11.21 6.38
CA TYR A 644 9.96 -9.93 5.77
C TYR A 644 11.15 -8.94 5.84
N ILE A 645 12.13 -9.17 6.72
CA ILE A 645 13.41 -8.41 6.78
C ILE A 645 14.18 -8.41 5.44
N GLN A 646 13.89 -9.36 4.53
CA GLN A 646 14.42 -9.37 3.16
C GLN A 646 14.09 -8.08 2.38
N VAL A 647 12.94 -7.43 2.62
CA VAL A 647 12.53 -6.22 1.90
C VAL A 647 13.37 -4.98 2.26
N PRO A 648 13.52 -4.58 3.54
CA PRO A 648 14.43 -3.49 3.91
C PRO A 648 15.91 -3.84 3.65
N ARG A 649 16.31 -5.11 3.73
CA ARG A 649 17.65 -5.54 3.28
C ARG A 649 17.85 -5.30 1.78
N GLY A 650 16.84 -5.61 0.95
CA GLY A 650 16.80 -5.31 -0.47
C GLY A 650 16.96 -3.81 -0.74
N LEU A 651 16.13 -2.96 -0.10
CA LEU A 651 16.22 -1.50 -0.24
C LEU A 651 17.59 -0.93 0.18
N MET A 652 18.21 -1.50 1.22
CA MET A 652 19.57 -1.11 1.65
C MET A 652 20.65 -1.47 0.63
N MET A 653 20.58 -2.67 0.05
CA MET A 653 21.68 -3.24 -0.76
C MET A 653 21.55 -2.99 -2.27
N LEU A 654 20.34 -2.85 -2.79
CA LEU A 654 20.05 -2.84 -4.23
C LEU A 654 19.44 -1.50 -4.69
N PRO A 655 19.84 -0.97 -5.86
CA PRO A 655 20.78 -1.55 -6.83
C PRO A 655 22.26 -1.50 -6.38
N TYR A 656 22.60 -0.61 -5.44
CA TYR A 656 23.93 -0.50 -4.82
C TYR A 656 23.81 -0.11 -3.34
N PRO A 657 24.75 -0.48 -2.45
CA PRO A 657 24.59 -0.27 -1.01
C PRO A 657 24.46 1.20 -0.58
N LEU A 658 23.50 1.49 0.30
CA LEU A 658 23.36 2.78 0.99
C LEU A 658 24.46 2.98 2.06
N ASP A 659 24.88 4.22 2.31
CA ASP A 659 25.76 4.57 3.44
C ASP A 659 24.97 4.57 4.77
N VAL A 660 24.72 3.37 5.32
CA VAL A 660 24.03 3.17 6.60
C VAL A 660 25.03 3.01 7.74
N ARG A 661 24.85 3.79 8.81
CA ARG A 661 25.60 3.69 10.07
C ARG A 661 24.72 3.06 11.13
N PHE A 662 25.15 1.91 11.64
CA PHE A 662 24.51 1.20 12.75
C PHE A 662 25.12 1.65 14.08
N GLU A 663 24.38 1.45 15.18
CA GLU A 663 24.74 1.90 16.53
C GLU A 663 24.86 3.43 16.66
N SER A 664 24.42 4.18 15.65
CA SER A 664 24.37 5.65 15.61
C SER A 664 23.05 6.17 16.18
N THR A 665 22.83 5.95 17.48
CA THR A 665 21.65 6.47 18.21
C THR A 665 21.73 7.99 18.29
N VAL A 666 20.87 8.70 17.57
CA VAL A 666 20.80 10.16 17.57
C VAL A 666 20.19 10.67 18.87
N GLU A 667 20.90 11.57 19.56
CA GLU A 667 20.44 12.23 20.80
C GLU A 667 19.93 13.64 20.57
N LYS A 668 20.60 14.39 19.67
CA LYS A 668 20.30 15.80 19.44
C LYS A 668 20.51 16.16 17.98
N ILE A 669 19.52 16.84 17.41
CA ILE A 669 19.62 17.55 16.14
C ILE A 669 19.60 19.05 16.46
N THR A 670 20.61 19.80 16.02
CA THR A 670 20.64 21.27 16.09
C THR A 670 20.54 21.80 14.67
N TYR A 671 19.65 22.74 14.40
CA TYR A 671 19.46 23.34 13.08
C TYR A 671 19.04 24.82 13.21
N ASN A 672 19.28 25.61 12.16
CA ASN A 672 18.74 26.97 12.10
C ASN A 672 17.27 26.91 11.66
N ALA A 673 16.38 27.60 12.39
CA ALA A 673 14.94 27.62 12.13
C ALA A 673 14.50 28.82 11.27
N ASN A 674 15.43 29.68 10.83
CA ASN A 674 15.15 30.81 9.94
C ASN A 674 15.26 30.37 8.48
N ASP A 675 14.14 30.30 7.76
CA ASP A 675 14.08 29.92 6.33
C ASP A 675 14.91 30.82 5.38
N ASP A 676 15.28 32.02 5.82
CA ASP A 676 16.10 32.97 5.03
C ASP A 676 17.61 32.58 4.97
N ASP A 677 18.12 31.78 5.91
CA ASP A 677 19.53 31.37 5.96
C ASP A 677 19.78 30.10 5.12
N SER A 678 19.89 30.26 3.79
CA SER A 678 20.05 29.14 2.84
C SER A 678 21.35 28.32 2.98
N ASP A 679 22.26 28.74 3.86
CA ASP A 679 23.54 28.08 4.19
C ASP A 679 23.58 27.50 5.63
N GLY A 680 22.46 27.51 6.36
CA GLY A 680 22.40 27.02 7.75
C GLY A 680 22.57 25.50 7.86
N SER A 681 23.77 25.02 8.20
CA SER A 681 24.00 23.59 8.46
C SER A 681 23.29 23.13 9.74
N ALA A 682 22.86 21.87 9.71
CA ALA A 682 22.36 21.13 10.85
C ALA A 682 23.43 20.18 11.37
N THR A 683 23.50 20.02 12.69
CA THR A 683 24.42 19.09 13.36
C THR A 683 23.63 17.99 14.07
N VAL A 684 24.03 16.73 13.84
CA VAL A 684 23.40 15.55 14.42
C VAL A 684 24.40 14.85 15.33
N LEU A 685 24.15 14.88 16.65
CA LEU A 685 24.95 14.24 17.68
C LEU A 685 24.38 12.85 18.02
N CYS A 686 25.26 11.86 18.10
CA CYS A 686 24.94 10.49 18.48
C CYS A 686 25.52 10.10 19.85
N SER A 687 24.90 9.13 20.54
CA SER A 687 25.30 8.63 21.88
C SER A 687 26.72 8.04 21.94
N ASN A 688 27.29 7.67 20.79
CA ASN A 688 28.67 7.20 20.67
C ASN A 688 29.70 8.35 20.59
N GLY A 689 29.25 9.61 20.62
CA GLY A 689 30.08 10.81 20.48
C GLY A 689 30.35 11.25 19.04
N GLU A 690 29.83 10.55 18.02
CA GLU A 690 29.91 11.00 16.64
C GLU A 690 29.02 12.24 16.40
N VAL A 691 29.51 13.16 15.58
CA VAL A 691 28.76 14.34 15.12
C VAL A 691 28.77 14.37 13.60
N PHE A 692 27.59 14.49 13.00
CA PHE A 692 27.41 14.59 11.55
C PHE A 692 26.93 16.00 11.18
N GLU A 693 27.70 16.70 10.36
CA GLU A 693 27.27 17.93 9.67
C GLU A 693 26.38 17.56 8.47
N ALA A 694 25.27 18.28 8.30
CA ALA A 694 24.33 18.08 7.19
C ALA A 694 23.76 19.42 6.68
N ASP A 695 23.57 19.54 5.36
CA ASP A 695 22.78 20.63 4.78
C ASP A 695 21.28 20.46 5.10
N GLN A 696 20.81 19.22 5.30
CA GLN A 696 19.42 18.84 5.58
C GLN A 696 19.35 17.57 6.44
N VAL A 697 18.30 17.44 7.27
CA VAL A 697 18.03 16.23 8.07
C VAL A 697 16.60 15.75 7.83
N VAL A 698 16.43 14.47 7.54
CA VAL A 698 15.13 13.80 7.41
C VAL A 698 14.91 12.87 8.59
N LEU A 699 14.01 13.23 9.48
CA LEU A 699 13.66 12.42 10.66
C LEU A 699 12.62 11.36 10.28
N THR A 700 12.95 10.07 10.41
CA THR A 700 12.01 8.94 10.19
C THR A 700 11.81 8.06 11.43
N SER A 701 12.04 8.63 12.60
CA SER A 701 11.73 8.03 13.91
C SER A 701 10.25 7.61 14.00
N PRO A 702 9.92 6.62 14.85
CA PRO A 702 8.53 6.36 15.25
C PRO A 702 7.90 7.59 15.95
N LEU A 703 6.57 7.54 16.12
CA LEU A 703 5.79 8.62 16.74
C LEU A 703 5.98 8.71 18.27
N GLY A 704 6.43 7.62 18.91
CA GLY A 704 6.76 7.53 20.33
C GLY A 704 7.99 6.65 20.56
#